data_AF-A0A2R7LL53-F1
#
_entry.id   AF-A0A2R7LL53-F1
#
_cell.length_a   1.000
_cell.length_b   1.000
_cell.length_c   1.000
_cell.angle_alpha   90.00
_cell.angle_beta   90.00
_cell.angle_gamma   90.00
#
_symmetry.space_group_name_H-M   'P 1'
#
loop_
_entity.id
_entity.type
_entity.pdbx_description
1 polymer ?
#
loop_
_entity_poly.entity_id
_entity_poly.type
_entity_poly.pdbx_seq_one_letter_code
_entity_poly.pdbx_strand_id
1 'polypeptide(L)'
;FEEIALSNVDYRANYAKAILKQIEPIPELRTGIENFDIIKNNEAVIKYLLADLFPTALTNNEIKAVTIPFQNLSFNYTERFKKILSNAGSEFDMEIRDFDDHQFYINNCCLILSSYYKQHIDFNKPFFYDIPDEEGVEKHYRILYNADFMEIIPTENSLHLTQDDIDLLLDNYNDIELWKTKFPKGSWTLKGFGIVSLFDATTESAISNLKSNLLKPDSKSVATDEIIANIFKSIFKIPDLRVGFIVYNPEEEKFIRPIKFETQLQSFLLSKDQEVDCKNALFGCSFEKLLDKKEPLVISNVKKFIEESDNKKLGEHLLKQGIMSCVFAPIIKDGHLLGVVELVSSTLRGLNSVNATKLELVLPYLTDTIDRYNTDMQHQIEAIIQREYTTIHPSVYWKFKRESQNYFQNINHTKDYIFKEIVFKNVYPLYGQIDIKGSSEHRNETVKKDLQNQLTALLKIFESQDPNTNLVLLEQRKFELESFRDELNFPLKADTEQHIQRYIEEEIHPLLKNTKETEKSEKLERLYFESLDEKSGLFYQERKKFDNAMSIINKKLASVLDKKQIEAQQIYPHYYERFKTDGVEHNLYIGASIAPTKPFDIMYLHNLRLWQLQTLCEMELEHHQLKASLPYELDVTSLILVFSAPLSIRFRMDEKRFDVDGTYNARYEVVKKRIDKSNIKGSSERITEKEKITIVYSQNSEETEYLKYIKYLQHKKILEPSIEQFEVEDLQGVSGLRAIRVKVINNNANPVAQKITYQDLLDELN
;
A
#
# COMPACT_ATOMS: atom_id res chain seq x y z
N PHE A 1 -17.09 -32.48 -60.52
CA PHE A 1 -16.52 -32.64 -61.88
C PHE A 1 -17.52 -33.14 -62.91
N GLU A 2 -18.34 -34.15 -62.60
CA GLU A 2 -19.35 -34.67 -63.55
C GLU A 2 -20.36 -33.61 -63.99
N GLU A 3 -20.86 -32.79 -63.06
CA GLU A 3 -21.70 -31.62 -63.41
C GLU A 3 -20.95 -30.57 -64.24
N ILE A 4 -19.67 -30.32 -63.94
CA ILE A 4 -18.82 -29.36 -64.65
C ILE A 4 -18.57 -29.82 -66.10
N ALA A 5 -18.45 -31.12 -66.33
CA ALA A 5 -18.27 -31.72 -67.66
C ALA A 5 -19.50 -31.52 -68.57
N LEU A 6 -20.68 -31.33 -67.99
CA LEU A 6 -21.94 -31.05 -68.70
C LEU A 6 -22.18 -29.54 -68.92
N SER A 7 -21.29 -28.68 -68.42
CA SER A 7 -21.39 -27.23 -68.55
C SER A 7 -21.13 -26.74 -69.98
N ASN A 8 -21.76 -25.61 -70.36
CA ASN A 8 -21.55 -24.92 -71.63
C ASN A 8 -20.25 -24.08 -71.68
N VAL A 9 -19.41 -24.13 -70.64
CA VAL A 9 -18.13 -23.41 -70.58
C VAL A 9 -17.01 -24.31 -71.08
N ASP A 10 -16.61 -24.14 -72.35
CA ASP A 10 -15.70 -25.05 -73.07
C ASP A 10 -14.41 -25.39 -72.29
N TYR A 11 -13.72 -24.40 -71.72
CA TYR A 11 -12.45 -24.66 -71.01
C TYR A 11 -12.64 -25.52 -69.75
N ARG A 12 -13.63 -25.18 -68.89
CA ARG A 12 -13.88 -25.93 -67.65
C ARG A 12 -14.48 -27.31 -67.93
N ALA A 13 -15.37 -27.42 -68.92
CA ALA A 13 -15.95 -28.68 -69.33
C ALA A 13 -14.88 -29.63 -69.91
N ASN A 14 -13.96 -29.12 -70.73
CA ASN A 14 -12.86 -29.92 -71.28
C ASN A 14 -11.87 -30.36 -70.20
N TYR A 15 -11.53 -29.47 -69.26
CA TYR A 15 -10.71 -29.81 -68.10
C TYR A 15 -11.36 -30.92 -67.26
N ALA A 16 -12.65 -30.78 -66.92
CA ALA A 16 -13.38 -31.80 -66.17
C ALA A 16 -13.45 -33.15 -66.91
N LYS A 17 -13.71 -33.16 -68.22
CA LYS A 17 -13.72 -34.37 -69.05
C LYS A 17 -12.36 -35.07 -69.07
N ALA A 18 -11.27 -34.29 -69.16
CA ALA A 18 -9.90 -34.83 -69.14
C ALA A 18 -9.58 -35.51 -67.81
N ILE A 19 -9.94 -34.89 -66.69
CA ILE A 19 -9.78 -35.47 -65.35
C ILE A 19 -10.64 -36.74 -65.20
N LEU A 20 -11.91 -36.71 -65.61
CA LEU A 20 -12.82 -37.87 -65.53
C LEU A 20 -12.30 -39.08 -66.32
N LYS A 21 -11.65 -38.84 -67.46
CA LYS A 21 -11.01 -39.89 -68.27
C LYS A 21 -9.74 -40.45 -67.60
N GLN A 22 -8.98 -39.64 -66.89
CA GLN A 22 -7.78 -40.09 -66.17
C GLN A 22 -8.11 -40.94 -64.93
N ILE A 23 -9.25 -40.70 -64.28
CA ILE A 23 -9.68 -41.47 -63.10
C ILE A 23 -10.50 -42.72 -63.47
N GLU A 24 -11.00 -42.84 -64.70
CA GLU A 24 -11.76 -44.01 -65.18
C GLU A 24 -11.10 -45.38 -64.89
N PRO A 25 -9.77 -45.57 -65.06
CA PRO A 25 -9.12 -46.84 -64.73
C PRO A 25 -8.95 -47.11 -63.23
N ILE A 26 -9.32 -46.16 -62.35
CA ILE A 26 -9.17 -46.25 -60.88
C ILE A 26 -10.57 -46.07 -60.25
N PRO A 27 -11.45 -47.09 -60.33
CA PRO A 27 -12.83 -46.99 -59.86
C PRO A 27 -12.95 -46.61 -58.38
N GLU A 28 -11.95 -46.92 -57.56
CA GLU A 28 -11.89 -46.64 -56.13
C GLU A 28 -11.92 -45.14 -55.82
N LEU A 29 -11.46 -44.27 -56.74
CA LEU A 29 -11.58 -42.82 -56.61
C LEU A 29 -13.03 -42.32 -56.70
N ARG A 30 -13.96 -43.15 -57.18
CA ARG A 30 -15.41 -42.87 -57.23
C ARG A 30 -16.19 -43.62 -56.16
N THR A 31 -15.90 -44.91 -55.98
CA THR A 31 -16.67 -45.76 -55.06
C THR A 31 -16.24 -45.60 -53.60
N GLY A 32 -14.99 -45.24 -53.35
CA GLY A 32 -14.37 -45.15 -52.03
C GLY A 32 -13.08 -45.97 -51.97
N ILE A 33 -12.15 -45.55 -51.11
CA ILE A 33 -10.84 -46.17 -50.94
C ILE A 33 -10.82 -46.92 -49.60
N GLU A 34 -10.61 -48.23 -49.64
CA GLU A 34 -10.42 -49.07 -48.44
C GLU A 34 -8.92 -49.38 -48.18
N ASN A 35 -8.11 -49.46 -49.24
CA ASN A 35 -6.67 -49.64 -49.14
C ASN A 35 -5.93 -48.32 -49.46
N PHE A 36 -5.24 -47.77 -48.46
CA PHE A 36 -4.49 -46.52 -48.59
C PHE A 36 -3.31 -46.58 -49.57
N ASP A 37 -2.82 -47.77 -49.95
CA ASP A 37 -1.81 -47.90 -51.01
C ASP A 37 -2.28 -47.33 -52.35
N ILE A 38 -3.60 -47.30 -52.59
CA ILE A 38 -4.19 -46.69 -53.79
C ILE A 38 -3.89 -45.19 -53.85
N ILE A 39 -3.86 -44.49 -52.71
CA ILE A 39 -3.51 -43.08 -52.66
C ILE A 39 -2.05 -42.89 -53.06
N LYS A 40 -1.16 -43.70 -52.49
CA LYS A 40 0.28 -43.64 -52.75
C LYS A 40 0.63 -43.97 -54.20
N ASN A 41 0.03 -45.01 -54.76
CA ASN A 41 0.28 -45.44 -56.13
C ASN A 41 -0.27 -44.48 -57.19
N ASN A 42 -1.19 -43.58 -56.83
CA ASN A 42 -1.88 -42.67 -57.75
C ASN A 42 -1.72 -41.18 -57.38
N GLU A 43 -0.68 -40.81 -56.64
CA GLU A 43 -0.45 -39.46 -56.13
C GLU A 43 -0.53 -38.37 -57.23
N ALA A 44 0.04 -38.64 -58.41
CA ALA A 44 0.01 -37.70 -59.53
C ALA A 44 -1.42 -37.40 -60.02
N VAL A 45 -2.28 -38.42 -60.12
CA VAL A 45 -3.67 -38.28 -60.57
C VAL A 45 -4.50 -37.56 -59.51
N ILE A 46 -4.28 -37.90 -58.23
CA ILE A 46 -4.93 -37.24 -57.10
C ILE A 46 -4.58 -35.75 -57.04
N LYS A 47 -3.32 -35.39 -57.32
CA LYS A 47 -2.88 -34.00 -57.40
C LYS A 47 -3.62 -33.21 -58.47
N TYR A 48 -3.92 -33.83 -59.61
CA TYR A 48 -4.73 -33.19 -60.66
C TYR A 48 -6.20 -33.05 -60.23
N LEU A 49 -6.76 -34.06 -59.58
CA LEU A 49 -8.13 -34.01 -59.05
C LEU A 49 -8.32 -32.89 -58.03
N LEU A 50 -7.30 -32.63 -57.22
CA LEU A 50 -7.31 -31.64 -56.14
C LEU A 50 -6.76 -30.27 -56.56
N ALA A 51 -6.36 -30.06 -57.83
CA ALA A 51 -5.65 -28.86 -58.26
C ALA A 51 -6.44 -27.56 -58.04
N ASP A 52 -7.77 -27.60 -58.14
CA ASP A 52 -8.64 -26.44 -57.88
C ASP A 52 -8.70 -26.08 -56.38
N LEU A 53 -8.44 -27.04 -55.50
CA LEU A 53 -8.41 -26.88 -54.04
C LEU A 53 -7.00 -26.57 -53.52
N PHE A 54 -5.98 -26.92 -54.29
CA PHE A 54 -4.55 -26.72 -54.00
C PHE A 54 -3.87 -25.95 -55.14
N PRO A 55 -4.20 -24.66 -55.32
CA PRO A 55 -3.65 -23.88 -56.42
C PRO A 55 -2.12 -23.77 -56.29
N THR A 56 -1.42 -24.09 -57.37
CA THR A 56 0.06 -24.10 -57.42
C THR A 56 0.67 -22.76 -57.03
N ALA A 57 0.01 -21.65 -57.36
CA ALA A 57 0.45 -20.30 -56.99
C ALA A 57 0.50 -20.05 -55.47
N LEU A 58 -0.31 -20.76 -54.68
CA LEU A 58 -0.41 -20.56 -53.23
C LEU A 58 0.33 -21.62 -52.41
N THR A 59 0.93 -22.63 -53.05
CA THR A 59 1.56 -23.78 -52.37
C THR A 59 2.68 -23.42 -51.38
N ASN A 60 3.35 -22.27 -51.58
CA ASN A 60 4.40 -21.77 -50.68
C ASN A 60 3.87 -20.84 -49.58
N ASN A 61 2.61 -20.40 -49.67
CA ASN A 61 1.98 -19.51 -48.69
C ASN A 61 0.99 -20.27 -47.81
N GLU A 62 0.13 -21.10 -48.37
CA GLU A 62 -0.87 -21.85 -47.61
C GLU A 62 -0.25 -23.08 -46.94
N ILE A 63 -0.73 -23.42 -45.74
CA ILE A 63 -0.36 -24.66 -45.06
C ILE A 63 -1.61 -25.55 -45.12
N LYS A 64 -1.69 -26.40 -46.14
CA LYS A 64 -2.85 -27.27 -46.40
C LYS A 64 -2.46 -28.70 -46.75
N ALA A 65 -3.32 -29.63 -46.37
CA ALA A 65 -3.31 -31.03 -46.80
C ALA A 65 -4.74 -31.59 -46.86
N VAL A 66 -4.92 -32.70 -47.58
CA VAL A 66 -6.14 -33.51 -47.50
C VAL A 66 -6.01 -34.48 -46.34
N THR A 67 -7.09 -34.71 -45.61
CA THR A 67 -7.12 -35.57 -44.43
C THR A 67 -8.49 -36.22 -44.28
N ILE A 68 -8.58 -37.22 -43.41
CA ILE A 68 -9.87 -37.57 -42.80
C ILE A 68 -9.93 -36.83 -41.46
N PRO A 69 -10.98 -36.02 -41.17
CA PRO A 69 -11.05 -35.27 -39.93
C PRO A 69 -10.85 -36.15 -38.70
N PHE A 70 -10.05 -35.66 -37.76
CA PHE A 70 -9.71 -36.34 -36.49
C PHE A 70 -8.98 -37.69 -36.63
N GLN A 71 -8.54 -38.08 -37.82
CA GLN A 71 -7.69 -39.26 -38.02
C GLN A 71 -6.26 -38.84 -38.39
N ASN A 72 -5.28 -39.66 -37.99
CA ASN A 72 -3.87 -39.44 -38.32
C ASN A 72 -3.54 -39.95 -39.74
N LEU A 73 -4.26 -39.46 -40.74
CA LEU A 73 -4.03 -39.76 -42.15
C LEU A 73 -4.18 -38.49 -42.99
N SER A 74 -3.09 -38.05 -43.60
CA SER A 74 -3.12 -36.92 -44.53
C SER A 74 -2.19 -37.08 -45.74
N PHE A 75 -2.59 -36.45 -46.85
CA PHE A 75 -1.92 -36.53 -48.16
C PHE A 75 -2.13 -35.24 -48.97
N ASN A 76 -1.47 -35.13 -50.14
CA ASN A 76 -1.52 -33.95 -51.02
C ASN A 76 -1.18 -32.63 -50.30
N TYR A 77 0.02 -32.58 -49.71
CA TYR A 77 0.51 -31.42 -48.98
C TYR A 77 0.94 -30.27 -49.89
N THR A 78 0.63 -29.05 -49.47
CA THR A 78 1.31 -27.83 -49.95
C THR A 78 2.81 -27.86 -49.64
N GLU A 79 3.62 -27.19 -50.46
CA GLU A 79 5.09 -27.16 -50.30
C GLU A 79 5.50 -26.50 -48.98
N ARG A 80 4.76 -25.47 -48.53
CA ARG A 80 4.98 -24.87 -47.20
C ARG A 80 4.76 -25.88 -46.07
N PHE A 81 3.71 -26.71 -46.15
CA PHE A 81 3.45 -27.70 -45.11
C PHE A 81 4.50 -28.81 -45.12
N LYS A 82 4.92 -29.30 -46.30
CA LYS A 82 6.04 -30.26 -46.40
C LYS A 82 7.30 -29.74 -45.73
N LYS A 83 7.63 -28.46 -45.95
CA LYS A 83 8.80 -27.82 -45.32
C LYS A 83 8.66 -27.76 -43.80
N ILE A 84 7.49 -27.42 -43.28
CA ILE A 84 7.25 -27.39 -41.83
C ILE A 84 7.47 -28.78 -41.22
N LEU A 85 6.94 -29.83 -41.84
CA LEU A 85 7.10 -31.21 -41.37
C LEU A 85 8.55 -31.71 -41.49
N SER A 86 9.25 -31.40 -42.59
CA SER A 86 10.66 -31.77 -42.72
C SER A 86 11.54 -31.11 -41.65
N ASN A 87 11.18 -29.90 -41.25
CA ASN A 87 11.92 -29.12 -40.26
C ASN A 87 11.71 -29.64 -38.83
N ALA A 88 10.57 -30.29 -38.56
CA ALA A 88 10.25 -30.88 -37.26
C ALA A 88 11.06 -32.16 -36.96
N GLY A 89 11.63 -32.80 -37.99
CA GLY A 89 12.41 -34.03 -37.88
C GLY A 89 11.62 -35.31 -38.17
N SER A 90 12.32 -36.41 -38.40
CA SER A 90 11.73 -37.70 -38.82
C SER A 90 10.98 -38.47 -37.74
N GLU A 91 11.11 -38.07 -36.47
CA GLU A 91 10.45 -38.70 -35.31
C GLU A 91 9.19 -37.93 -34.85
N PHE A 92 8.81 -36.86 -35.55
CA PHE A 92 7.64 -36.05 -35.20
C PHE A 92 6.34 -36.75 -35.60
N ASP A 93 5.44 -36.96 -34.64
CA ASP A 93 4.07 -37.42 -34.90
C ASP A 93 3.08 -36.25 -34.78
N MET A 94 2.12 -36.21 -35.71
CA MET A 94 1.19 -35.09 -35.86
C MET A 94 -0.07 -35.31 -35.02
N GLU A 95 0.03 -35.02 -33.72
CA GLU A 95 -1.08 -35.18 -32.78
C GLU A 95 -1.76 -33.85 -32.45
N ILE A 96 -3.10 -33.87 -32.36
CA ILE A 96 -3.87 -32.69 -31.94
C ILE A 96 -3.70 -32.50 -30.42
N ARG A 97 -3.31 -31.31 -29.99
CA ARG A 97 -3.15 -30.96 -28.58
C ARG A 97 -4.43 -31.24 -27.77
N ASP A 98 -4.26 -31.89 -26.62
CA ASP A 98 -5.32 -32.19 -25.64
C ASP A 98 -6.53 -32.95 -26.21
N PHE A 99 -6.32 -33.80 -27.23
CA PHE A 99 -7.39 -34.50 -27.96
C PHE A 99 -7.41 -35.99 -27.62
N ASP A 100 -8.43 -36.43 -26.89
CA ASP A 100 -8.59 -37.80 -26.42
C ASP A 100 -9.73 -38.56 -27.15
N ASP A 101 -9.89 -39.85 -26.87
CA ASP A 101 -10.95 -40.70 -27.44
C ASP A 101 -12.35 -40.14 -27.17
N HIS A 102 -12.54 -39.48 -26.03
CA HIS A 102 -13.81 -38.85 -25.65
C HIS A 102 -14.14 -37.69 -26.59
N GLN A 103 -13.20 -36.76 -26.76
CA GLN A 103 -13.35 -35.65 -27.70
C GLN A 103 -13.48 -36.15 -29.13
N PHE A 104 -12.71 -37.15 -29.54
CA PHE A 104 -12.85 -37.78 -30.86
C PHE A 104 -14.28 -38.25 -31.10
N TYR A 105 -14.87 -38.99 -30.16
CA TYR A 105 -16.22 -39.53 -30.31
C TYR A 105 -17.29 -38.43 -30.42
N ILE A 106 -17.28 -37.49 -29.47
CA ILE A 106 -18.31 -36.44 -29.41
C ILE A 106 -18.21 -35.50 -30.60
N ASN A 107 -16.99 -35.12 -31.02
CA ASN A 107 -16.82 -34.27 -32.19
C ASN A 107 -17.38 -34.93 -33.47
N ASN A 108 -17.20 -36.24 -33.64
CA ASN A 108 -17.82 -36.97 -34.75
C ASN A 108 -19.36 -37.01 -34.65
N CYS A 109 -19.93 -37.23 -33.46
CA CYS A 109 -21.38 -37.15 -33.24
C CYS A 109 -21.92 -35.74 -33.54
N CYS A 110 -21.21 -34.70 -33.15
CA CYS A 110 -21.60 -33.32 -33.44
C CYS A 110 -21.53 -32.97 -34.92
N LEU A 111 -20.57 -33.52 -35.68
CA LEU A 111 -20.56 -33.41 -37.15
C LEU A 111 -21.85 -34.01 -37.75
N ILE A 112 -22.32 -35.14 -37.23
CA ILE A 112 -23.59 -35.76 -37.65
C ILE A 112 -24.78 -34.85 -37.31
N LEU A 113 -24.85 -34.32 -36.08
CA LEU A 113 -25.91 -33.39 -35.66
C LEU A 113 -25.96 -32.13 -36.54
N SER A 114 -24.79 -31.57 -36.88
CA SER A 114 -24.73 -30.37 -37.71
C SER A 114 -25.07 -30.64 -39.17
N SER A 115 -24.51 -31.70 -39.77
CA SER A 115 -24.69 -31.99 -41.20
C SER A 115 -26.05 -32.63 -41.52
N TYR A 116 -26.46 -33.65 -40.75
CA TYR A 116 -27.69 -34.41 -41.00
C TYR A 116 -28.91 -33.77 -40.33
N TYR A 117 -28.81 -33.41 -39.04
CA TYR A 117 -29.92 -32.82 -38.27
C TYR A 117 -30.00 -31.29 -38.36
N LYS A 118 -29.09 -30.64 -39.09
CA LYS A 118 -29.03 -29.18 -39.32
C LYS A 118 -28.99 -28.34 -38.03
N GLN A 119 -28.41 -28.89 -36.97
CA GLN A 119 -28.24 -28.20 -35.70
C GLN A 119 -27.04 -27.24 -35.75
N HIS A 120 -27.23 -26.02 -35.26
CA HIS A 120 -26.17 -25.02 -35.15
C HIS A 120 -25.42 -25.22 -33.82
N ILE A 121 -24.40 -26.08 -33.84
CA ILE A 121 -23.54 -26.34 -32.69
C ILE A 121 -22.24 -25.57 -32.89
N ASP A 122 -21.99 -24.58 -32.03
CA ASP A 122 -20.76 -23.78 -32.09
C ASP A 122 -19.65 -24.41 -31.23
N PHE A 123 -18.66 -25.00 -31.89
CA PHE A 123 -17.46 -25.53 -31.23
C PHE A 123 -16.41 -24.44 -31.06
N ASN A 124 -16.47 -23.74 -29.94
CA ASN A 124 -15.57 -22.62 -29.63
C ASN A 124 -14.17 -23.02 -29.13
N LYS A 125 -13.83 -24.31 -29.04
CA LYS A 125 -12.47 -24.76 -28.68
C LYS A 125 -11.63 -24.98 -29.95
N PRO A 126 -10.70 -24.07 -30.30
CA PRO A 126 -9.80 -24.28 -31.43
C PRO A 126 -8.82 -25.43 -31.16
N PHE A 127 -8.59 -26.24 -32.19
CA PHE A 127 -7.57 -27.29 -32.17
C PHE A 127 -6.21 -26.74 -32.60
N PHE A 128 -5.13 -27.31 -32.07
CA PHE A 128 -3.76 -26.92 -32.38
C PHE A 128 -2.86 -28.12 -32.63
N TYR A 129 -1.91 -27.95 -33.56
CA TYR A 129 -0.71 -28.76 -33.66
C TYR A 129 0.47 -28.00 -33.06
N ASP A 130 1.29 -28.72 -32.29
CA ASP A 130 2.56 -28.22 -31.78
C ASP A 130 3.68 -28.82 -32.59
N ILE A 131 4.31 -28.00 -33.43
CA ILE A 131 5.32 -28.45 -34.38
C ILE A 131 6.62 -27.69 -34.10
N PRO A 132 7.72 -28.37 -33.71
CA PRO A 132 9.00 -27.72 -33.52
C PRO A 132 9.58 -27.27 -34.88
N ASP A 133 10.34 -26.18 -34.87
CA ASP A 133 11.11 -25.75 -36.04
C ASP A 133 12.56 -26.29 -36.04
N GLU A 134 13.33 -25.91 -37.07
CA GLU A 134 14.73 -26.37 -37.25
C GLU A 134 15.64 -26.07 -36.05
N GLU A 135 15.28 -25.07 -35.23
CA GLU A 135 16.04 -24.64 -34.05
C GLU A 135 15.47 -25.23 -32.75
N GLY A 136 14.45 -26.08 -32.84
CA GLY A 136 13.77 -26.71 -31.70
C GLY A 136 12.76 -25.80 -30.99
N VAL A 137 12.38 -24.65 -31.58
CA VAL A 137 11.36 -23.77 -31.01
C VAL A 137 9.98 -24.28 -31.41
N GLU A 138 9.16 -24.59 -30.42
CA GLU A 138 7.79 -25.05 -30.63
C GLU A 138 6.91 -23.95 -31.24
N LYS A 139 6.24 -24.28 -32.35
CA LYS A 139 5.26 -23.41 -33.01
C LYS A 139 3.87 -23.98 -32.86
N HIS A 140 2.92 -23.09 -32.60
CA HIS A 140 1.54 -23.44 -32.33
C HIS A 140 0.69 -23.12 -33.57
N TYR A 141 0.24 -24.16 -34.26
CA TYR A 141 -0.54 -24.04 -35.49
C TYR A 141 -2.01 -24.32 -35.21
N ARG A 142 -2.88 -23.31 -35.36
CA ARG A 142 -4.33 -23.50 -35.27
C ARG A 142 -4.82 -24.32 -36.46
N ILE A 143 -5.60 -25.34 -36.19
CA ILE A 143 -6.19 -26.25 -37.17
C ILE A 143 -7.55 -25.73 -37.60
N LEU A 144 -7.77 -25.67 -38.91
CA LEU A 144 -9.04 -25.34 -39.55
C LEU A 144 -9.43 -26.50 -40.47
N TYR A 145 -10.48 -27.24 -40.09
CA TYR A 145 -11.04 -28.28 -40.93
C TYR A 145 -12.12 -27.72 -41.85
N ASN A 146 -12.04 -28.05 -43.13
CA ASN A 146 -13.15 -27.96 -44.06
C ASN A 146 -13.62 -29.38 -44.38
N ALA A 147 -14.88 -29.67 -44.06
CA ALA A 147 -15.51 -30.98 -44.28
C ALA A 147 -16.59 -30.93 -45.40
N ASP A 148 -16.56 -29.91 -46.27
CA ASP A 148 -17.56 -29.72 -47.34
C ASP A 148 -17.54 -30.87 -48.37
N PHE A 149 -16.44 -31.65 -48.41
CA PHE A 149 -16.26 -32.81 -49.30
C PHE A 149 -16.55 -34.15 -48.59
N MET A 150 -17.26 -34.11 -47.47
CA MET A 150 -17.73 -35.31 -46.76
C MET A 150 -19.25 -35.45 -46.82
N GLU A 151 -19.69 -36.68 -47.03
CA GLU A 151 -21.07 -37.13 -46.95
C GLU A 151 -21.26 -37.92 -45.66
N ILE A 152 -22.33 -37.63 -44.92
CA ILE A 152 -22.70 -38.33 -43.69
C ILE A 152 -23.98 -39.11 -43.97
N ILE A 153 -23.87 -40.44 -43.93
CA ILE A 153 -24.93 -41.35 -44.37
C ILE A 153 -25.39 -42.21 -43.17
N PRO A 154 -26.70 -42.23 -42.84
CA PRO A 154 -27.23 -43.13 -41.82
C PRO A 154 -27.22 -44.58 -42.31
N THR A 155 -26.89 -45.52 -41.41
CA THR A 155 -27.01 -46.97 -41.67
C THR A 155 -28.31 -47.54 -41.08
N GLU A 156 -28.56 -48.83 -41.28
CA GLU A 156 -29.69 -49.54 -40.63
C GLU A 156 -29.62 -49.53 -39.10
N ASN A 157 -28.42 -49.34 -38.53
CA ASN A 157 -28.20 -49.26 -37.08
C ASN A 157 -28.35 -47.83 -36.53
N SER A 158 -28.68 -46.85 -37.38
CA SER A 158 -28.91 -45.47 -36.95
C SER A 158 -30.21 -45.33 -36.17
N LEU A 159 -30.14 -44.62 -35.04
CA LEU A 159 -31.31 -44.21 -34.30
C LEU A 159 -31.73 -42.83 -34.79
N HIS A 160 -33.03 -42.67 -35.06
CA HIS A 160 -33.59 -41.37 -35.36
C HIS A 160 -33.72 -40.56 -34.07
N LEU A 161 -33.05 -39.41 -33.99
CA LEU A 161 -33.07 -38.54 -32.81
C LEU A 161 -34.22 -37.54 -32.91
N THR A 162 -34.95 -37.35 -31.82
CA THR A 162 -35.90 -36.24 -31.66
C THR A 162 -35.18 -34.97 -31.20
N GLN A 163 -35.86 -33.82 -31.23
CA GLN A 163 -35.28 -32.59 -30.67
C GLN A 163 -34.97 -32.74 -29.17
N ASP A 164 -35.86 -33.36 -28.38
CA ASP A 164 -35.62 -33.62 -26.95
C ASP A 164 -34.38 -34.49 -26.72
N ASP A 165 -34.11 -35.46 -27.60
CA ASP A 165 -32.91 -36.30 -27.53
C ASP A 165 -31.64 -35.49 -27.85
N ILE A 166 -31.72 -34.56 -28.81
CA ILE A 166 -30.62 -33.66 -29.15
C ILE A 166 -30.35 -32.70 -27.99
N ASP A 167 -31.39 -32.09 -27.42
CA ASP A 167 -31.28 -31.17 -26.29
C ASP A 167 -30.66 -31.89 -25.08
N LEU A 168 -31.09 -33.13 -24.80
CA LEU A 168 -30.52 -33.97 -23.75
C LEU A 168 -29.02 -34.23 -23.97
N LEU A 169 -28.59 -34.48 -25.21
CA LEU A 169 -27.18 -34.69 -25.54
C LEU A 169 -26.36 -33.41 -25.36
N LEU A 170 -26.90 -32.25 -25.79
CA LEU A 170 -26.25 -30.94 -25.67
C LEU A 170 -26.10 -30.50 -24.21
N ASP A 171 -27.07 -30.81 -23.36
CA ASP A 171 -27.02 -30.55 -21.92
C ASP A 171 -26.03 -31.46 -21.17
N ASN A 172 -25.63 -32.59 -21.78
CA ASN A 172 -24.81 -33.63 -21.15
C ASN A 172 -23.53 -33.93 -21.96
N TYR A 173 -22.74 -32.91 -22.29
CA TYR A 173 -21.49 -33.04 -23.06
C TYR A 173 -20.49 -34.07 -22.48
N ASN A 174 -20.38 -34.22 -21.16
CA ASN A 174 -19.38 -35.11 -20.55
C ASN A 174 -19.84 -36.58 -20.41
N ASP A 175 -21.08 -36.91 -20.75
CA ASP A 175 -21.63 -38.27 -20.59
C ASP A 175 -21.49 -39.10 -21.87
N ILE A 176 -20.29 -39.61 -22.12
CA ILE A 176 -20.00 -40.40 -23.32
C ILE A 176 -20.89 -41.64 -23.47
N GLU A 177 -21.34 -42.24 -22.38
CA GLU A 177 -22.19 -43.44 -22.44
C GLU A 177 -23.57 -43.08 -22.96
N LEU A 178 -24.14 -41.93 -22.55
CA LEU A 178 -25.35 -41.37 -23.15
C LEU A 178 -25.16 -41.14 -24.66
N TRP A 179 -24.06 -40.51 -25.07
CA TRP A 179 -23.77 -40.29 -26.50
C TRP A 179 -23.70 -41.61 -27.28
N LYS A 180 -23.06 -42.65 -26.73
CA LYS A 180 -22.99 -43.98 -27.35
C LYS A 180 -24.36 -44.68 -27.43
N THR A 181 -25.26 -44.43 -26.49
CA THR A 181 -26.63 -44.99 -26.56
C THR A 181 -27.43 -44.40 -27.73
N LYS A 182 -27.22 -43.11 -28.05
CA LYS A 182 -27.91 -42.40 -29.14
C LYS A 182 -27.22 -42.55 -30.49
N PHE A 183 -25.90 -42.72 -30.48
CA PHE A 183 -25.08 -42.99 -31.67
C PHE A 183 -24.36 -44.34 -31.53
N PRO A 184 -25.01 -45.49 -31.71
CA PRO A 184 -24.34 -46.78 -31.51
C PRO A 184 -23.27 -47.06 -32.57
N LYS A 185 -22.30 -47.93 -32.26
CA LYS A 185 -21.21 -48.26 -33.21
C LYS A 185 -21.75 -48.78 -34.54
N GLY A 186 -21.26 -48.22 -35.65
CA GLY A 186 -21.70 -48.59 -37.00
C GLY A 186 -23.05 -48.00 -37.43
N SER A 187 -23.61 -47.05 -36.67
CA SER A 187 -24.84 -46.33 -37.02
C SER A 187 -24.68 -45.32 -38.15
N TRP A 188 -23.47 -44.82 -38.38
CA TRP A 188 -23.20 -43.78 -39.38
C TRP A 188 -21.96 -44.11 -40.19
N THR A 189 -22.02 -43.78 -41.48
CA THR A 189 -20.89 -43.87 -42.41
C THR A 189 -20.52 -42.47 -42.85
N LEU A 190 -19.27 -42.08 -42.62
CA LEU A 190 -18.68 -40.86 -43.14
C LEU A 190 -17.90 -41.23 -44.40
N LYS A 191 -18.28 -40.66 -45.55
CA LYS A 191 -17.65 -40.93 -46.85
C LYS A 191 -17.11 -39.64 -47.45
N GLY A 192 -15.85 -39.64 -47.90
CA GLY A 192 -15.23 -38.49 -48.55
C GLY A 192 -13.92 -38.09 -47.89
N PHE A 193 -13.57 -36.81 -47.97
CA PHE A 193 -12.33 -36.27 -47.39
C PHE A 193 -12.56 -34.87 -46.81
N GLY A 194 -11.68 -34.47 -45.91
CA GLY A 194 -11.58 -33.10 -45.42
C GLY A 194 -10.32 -32.41 -45.91
N ILE A 195 -10.32 -31.08 -45.87
CA ILE A 195 -9.10 -30.27 -46.03
C ILE A 195 -8.72 -29.74 -44.67
N VAL A 196 -7.48 -30.00 -44.25
CA VAL A 196 -6.89 -29.34 -43.09
C VAL A 196 -6.08 -28.13 -43.57
N SER A 197 -6.35 -26.97 -42.96
CA SER A 197 -5.56 -25.75 -43.13
C SER A 197 -4.98 -25.33 -41.79
N LEU A 198 -3.70 -24.93 -41.76
CA LEU A 198 -3.03 -24.48 -40.55
C LEU A 198 -2.72 -22.98 -40.59
N PHE A 199 -2.90 -22.32 -39.46
CA PHE A 199 -2.50 -20.93 -39.23
C PHE A 199 -1.50 -20.84 -38.09
N ASP A 200 -0.34 -20.21 -38.32
CA ASP A 200 0.67 -19.98 -37.27
C ASP A 200 0.13 -18.99 -36.24
N ALA A 201 -0.33 -19.51 -35.10
CA ALA A 201 -0.87 -18.77 -33.97
C ALA A 201 0.15 -18.70 -32.80
N THR A 202 1.44 -18.88 -33.08
CA THR A 202 2.49 -18.99 -32.05
C THR A 202 2.56 -17.74 -31.19
N THR A 203 2.39 -16.55 -31.79
CA THR A 203 2.48 -15.28 -31.04
C THR A 203 1.27 -15.10 -30.12
N GLU A 204 0.07 -15.41 -30.60
CA GLU A 204 -1.18 -15.35 -29.85
C GLU A 204 -1.18 -16.36 -28.70
N SER A 205 -0.69 -17.57 -28.95
CA SER A 205 -0.55 -18.61 -27.94
C SER A 205 0.48 -18.21 -26.88
N ALA A 206 1.64 -17.67 -27.27
CA ALA A 206 2.65 -17.17 -26.34
C ALA A 206 2.13 -16.02 -25.47
N ILE A 207 1.35 -15.09 -26.04
CA ILE A 207 0.70 -14.01 -25.28
C ILE A 207 -0.34 -14.57 -24.29
N SER A 208 -1.13 -15.56 -24.70
CA SER A 208 -2.10 -16.23 -23.83
C SER A 208 -1.40 -16.91 -22.64
N ASN A 209 -0.29 -17.61 -22.91
CA ASN A 209 0.55 -18.22 -21.89
C ASN A 209 1.21 -17.19 -20.97
N LEU A 210 1.58 -16.01 -21.49
CA LEU A 210 2.06 -14.91 -20.67
C LEU A 210 0.99 -14.45 -19.68
N LYS A 211 -0.23 -14.22 -20.16
CA LYS A 211 -1.37 -13.79 -19.34
C LYS A 211 -1.64 -14.78 -18.22
N SER A 212 -1.76 -16.06 -18.55
CA SER A 212 -2.06 -17.10 -17.57
C SER A 212 -0.98 -17.25 -16.50
N ASN A 213 0.29 -16.98 -16.84
CA ASN A 213 1.38 -17.01 -15.87
C ASN A 213 1.52 -15.74 -15.04
N LEU A 214 1.27 -14.55 -15.61
CA LEU A 214 1.33 -13.27 -14.90
C LEU A 214 0.14 -13.02 -13.97
N LEU A 215 -1.02 -13.63 -14.25
CA LEU A 215 -2.26 -13.47 -13.47
C LEU A 215 -2.40 -14.48 -12.32
N LYS A 216 -1.44 -15.37 -12.09
CA LYS A 216 -1.50 -16.33 -10.98
C LYS A 216 -1.40 -15.59 -9.63
N PRO A 217 -2.34 -15.82 -8.70
CA PRO A 217 -2.40 -15.10 -7.42
C PRO A 217 -1.33 -15.53 -6.41
N ASP A 218 -0.59 -16.62 -6.67
CA ASP A 218 0.38 -17.15 -5.72
C ASP A 218 1.76 -16.49 -5.86
N SER A 219 2.05 -15.57 -4.92
CA SER A 219 3.32 -14.86 -4.77
C SER A 219 4.55 -15.76 -4.50
N LYS A 220 4.36 -17.08 -4.36
CA LYS A 220 5.43 -18.06 -4.10
C LYS A 220 5.97 -18.75 -5.36
N SER A 221 5.28 -18.68 -6.48
CA SER A 221 5.79 -19.18 -7.76
C SER A 221 5.60 -18.09 -8.82
N VAL A 222 6.47 -17.09 -8.79
CA VAL A 222 6.76 -16.35 -10.02
C VAL A 222 7.11 -17.42 -11.06
N ALA A 223 6.47 -17.39 -12.23
CA ALA A 223 6.89 -18.21 -13.35
C ALA A 223 8.42 -18.11 -13.48
N THR A 224 9.13 -19.25 -13.48
CA THR A 224 10.59 -19.26 -13.60
C THR A 224 11.01 -18.40 -14.78
N ASP A 225 12.16 -17.72 -14.72
CA ASP A 225 12.58 -16.84 -15.84
C ASP A 225 12.67 -17.60 -17.15
N GLU A 226 12.88 -18.91 -17.09
CA GLU A 226 12.82 -19.78 -18.26
C GLU A 226 11.47 -19.71 -18.97
N ILE A 227 10.35 -19.72 -18.23
CA ILE A 227 9.01 -19.61 -18.81
C ILE A 227 8.82 -18.23 -19.44
N ILE A 228 9.19 -17.16 -18.73
CA ILE A 228 9.07 -15.79 -19.24
C ILE A 228 9.99 -15.61 -20.45
N ALA A 229 11.26 -15.99 -20.35
CA ALA A 229 12.22 -15.91 -21.44
C ALA A 229 11.76 -16.72 -22.65
N ASN A 230 11.25 -17.94 -22.48
CA ASN A 230 10.73 -18.74 -23.58
C ASN A 230 9.52 -18.09 -24.26
N ILE A 231 8.61 -17.51 -23.49
CA ILE A 231 7.48 -16.76 -24.06
C ILE A 231 7.97 -15.58 -24.91
N PHE A 232 8.92 -14.79 -24.40
CA PHE A 232 9.50 -13.69 -25.16
C PHE A 232 10.27 -14.18 -26.38
N LYS A 233 11.04 -15.28 -26.29
CA LYS A 233 11.69 -15.90 -27.46
C LYS A 233 10.67 -16.26 -28.55
N SER A 234 9.52 -16.84 -28.19
CA SER A 234 8.45 -17.18 -29.12
C SER A 234 7.78 -15.96 -29.75
N ILE A 235 7.53 -14.90 -28.98
CA ILE A 235 6.93 -13.64 -29.48
C ILE A 235 7.88 -12.94 -30.47
N PHE A 236 9.15 -12.82 -30.10
CA PHE A 236 10.14 -12.11 -30.89
C PHE A 236 10.72 -12.95 -32.03
N LYS A 237 10.63 -14.28 -31.94
CA LYS A 237 11.25 -15.26 -32.84
C LYS A 237 12.79 -15.12 -32.84
N ILE A 238 13.36 -15.03 -31.65
CA ILE A 238 14.81 -14.83 -31.41
C ILE A 238 15.26 -15.86 -30.37
N PRO A 239 16.03 -16.91 -30.74
CA PRO A 239 16.39 -18.00 -29.82
C PRO A 239 17.30 -17.60 -28.66
N ASP A 240 18.20 -16.65 -28.90
CA ASP A 240 19.20 -16.17 -27.94
C ASP A 240 18.71 -14.97 -27.10
N LEU A 241 17.42 -14.67 -27.16
CA LEU A 241 16.82 -13.56 -26.44
C LEU A 241 16.89 -13.81 -24.93
N ARG A 242 17.33 -12.79 -24.19
CA ARG A 242 17.30 -12.76 -22.74
C ARG A 242 16.48 -11.57 -22.25
N VAL A 243 15.78 -11.77 -21.14
CA VAL A 243 14.87 -10.79 -20.53
C VAL A 243 15.41 -10.41 -19.16
N GLY A 244 15.38 -9.11 -18.88
CA GLY A 244 15.78 -8.55 -17.59
C GLY A 244 14.84 -7.43 -17.16
N PHE A 245 14.97 -7.01 -15.92
CA PHE A 245 14.10 -5.99 -15.35
C PHE A 245 14.79 -5.20 -14.23
N ILE A 246 14.53 -3.89 -14.19
CA ILE A 246 14.93 -2.99 -13.11
C ILE A 246 13.74 -2.18 -12.62
N VAL A 247 13.67 -1.97 -11.30
CA VAL A 247 12.65 -1.14 -10.66
C VAL A 247 13.18 0.29 -10.55
N TYR A 248 12.31 1.27 -10.75
CA TYR A 248 12.62 2.68 -10.48
C TYR A 248 12.04 3.08 -9.13
N ASN A 249 12.89 3.58 -8.23
CA ASN A 249 12.47 4.20 -6.98
C ASN A 249 12.42 5.73 -7.16
N PRO A 250 11.21 6.33 -7.27
CA PRO A 250 11.07 7.76 -7.45
C PRO A 250 11.48 8.58 -6.22
N GLU A 251 11.44 8.00 -5.01
CA GLU A 251 11.79 8.74 -3.77
C GLU A 251 13.29 9.01 -3.67
N GLU A 252 14.11 8.09 -4.16
CA GLU A 252 15.58 8.21 -4.15
C GLU A 252 16.17 8.57 -5.51
N GLU A 253 15.34 8.69 -6.56
CA GLU A 253 15.78 8.85 -7.96
C GLU A 253 16.78 7.76 -8.41
N LYS A 254 16.57 6.52 -7.96
CA LYS A 254 17.49 5.39 -8.22
C LYS A 254 16.82 4.25 -8.96
N PHE A 255 17.61 3.56 -9.78
CA PHE A 255 17.27 2.23 -10.26
C PHE A 255 17.75 1.18 -9.27
N ILE A 256 16.87 0.24 -8.94
CA ILE A 256 17.09 -0.81 -7.96
C ILE A 256 16.88 -2.14 -8.66
N ARG A 257 17.81 -3.07 -8.44
CA ARG A 257 17.62 -4.46 -8.84
C ARG A 257 16.69 -5.13 -7.81
N PRO A 258 15.53 -5.67 -8.21
CA PRO A 258 14.57 -6.21 -7.26
C PRO A 258 15.11 -7.49 -6.58
N ILE A 259 15.20 -7.45 -5.24
CA ILE A 259 15.88 -8.46 -4.40
C ILE A 259 15.07 -9.76 -4.28
N LYS A 260 13.74 -9.72 -4.39
CA LYS A 260 12.89 -10.94 -4.40
C LYS A 260 13.13 -11.86 -5.61
N PHE A 261 13.88 -11.40 -6.62
CA PHE A 261 14.29 -12.20 -7.78
C PHE A 261 15.76 -12.63 -7.71
N GLU A 262 16.39 -12.66 -6.53
CA GLU A 262 17.80 -12.98 -6.35
C GLU A 262 18.26 -14.31 -6.97
N THR A 263 17.35 -15.25 -7.23
CA THR A 263 17.68 -16.50 -7.92
C THR A 263 17.38 -16.49 -9.42
N GLN A 264 16.68 -15.48 -9.94
CA GLN A 264 15.92 -15.65 -11.19
C GLN A 264 16.04 -14.45 -12.18
N LEU A 265 15.45 -13.27 -11.97
CA LEU A 265 15.55 -12.18 -12.97
C LEU A 265 16.88 -11.41 -12.90
N GLN A 266 17.64 -11.43 -14.00
CA GLN A 266 18.88 -10.66 -14.17
C GLN A 266 18.57 -9.23 -14.62
N SER A 267 19.45 -8.28 -14.28
CA SER A 267 19.52 -6.99 -14.96
C SER A 267 20.84 -6.90 -15.72
N PHE A 268 20.76 -6.52 -16.98
CA PHE A 268 21.87 -6.24 -17.87
C PHE A 268 22.36 -4.79 -17.70
N LEU A 269 21.51 -3.87 -17.23
CA LEU A 269 21.93 -2.53 -16.85
C LEU A 269 22.67 -2.54 -15.50
N LEU A 270 22.13 -3.24 -14.50
CA LEU A 270 22.68 -3.41 -13.15
C LEU A 270 23.31 -4.80 -12.95
N SER A 271 24.38 -5.08 -13.70
CA SER A 271 24.99 -6.42 -13.73
C SER A 271 25.78 -6.78 -12.45
N LYS A 272 26.32 -5.77 -11.73
CA LYS A 272 27.15 -5.94 -10.52
C LYS A 272 26.67 -5.12 -9.33
N ASP A 273 26.04 -3.98 -9.58
CA ASP A 273 25.57 -3.07 -8.56
C ASP A 273 24.12 -3.39 -8.19
N GLN A 274 23.77 -3.25 -6.91
CA GLN A 274 22.40 -3.47 -6.42
C GLN A 274 21.50 -2.26 -6.70
N GLU A 275 22.08 -1.06 -6.70
CA GLU A 275 21.40 0.19 -6.95
C GLU A 275 22.33 1.16 -7.68
N VAL A 276 21.78 1.98 -8.58
CA VAL A 276 22.53 3.06 -9.24
C VAL A 276 21.63 4.29 -9.37
N ASP A 277 22.21 5.47 -9.11
CA ASP A 277 21.59 6.77 -9.33
C ASP A 277 21.22 6.95 -10.81
N CYS A 278 20.00 7.43 -11.10
CA CYS A 278 19.56 7.64 -12.48
C CYS A 278 20.47 8.63 -13.25
N LYS A 279 21.16 9.55 -12.55
CA LYS A 279 22.10 10.52 -13.11
C LYS A 279 23.52 9.99 -13.26
N ASN A 280 23.75 8.70 -13.02
CA ASN A 280 25.08 8.11 -13.22
C ASN A 280 25.50 8.22 -14.70
N ALA A 281 26.81 8.39 -14.92
CA ALA A 281 27.43 8.51 -16.23
C ALA A 281 27.23 7.26 -17.12
N LEU A 282 26.75 6.14 -16.57
CA LEU A 282 26.35 4.94 -17.33
C LEU A 282 25.08 5.21 -18.16
N PHE A 283 24.10 5.93 -17.62
CA PHE A 283 22.79 6.13 -18.26
C PHE A 283 22.80 7.31 -19.24
N GLY A 284 23.48 8.42 -18.88
CA GLY A 284 23.72 9.58 -19.75
C GLY A 284 22.48 10.13 -20.47
N CYS A 285 22.67 10.96 -21.50
CA CYS A 285 21.56 11.58 -22.26
C CYS A 285 20.71 10.58 -23.07
N SER A 286 21.21 9.36 -23.31
CA SER A 286 20.43 8.34 -24.02
C SER A 286 19.26 7.81 -23.19
N PHE A 287 19.37 7.84 -21.86
CA PHE A 287 18.29 7.46 -20.94
C PHE A 287 17.34 8.62 -20.60
N GLU A 288 17.72 9.88 -20.84
CA GLU A 288 16.80 11.03 -20.70
C GLU A 288 15.56 10.86 -21.58
N LYS A 289 15.71 10.32 -22.81
CA LYS A 289 14.53 10.03 -23.65
C LYS A 289 13.62 8.95 -23.05
N LEU A 290 14.18 7.97 -22.35
CA LEU A 290 13.41 6.92 -21.68
C LEU A 290 12.71 7.47 -20.42
N LEU A 291 13.38 8.34 -19.67
CA LEU A 291 12.87 8.95 -18.44
C LEU A 291 11.84 10.08 -18.72
N ASP A 292 12.18 11.01 -19.61
CA ASP A 292 11.41 12.22 -19.87
C ASP A 292 10.38 12.03 -20.99
N LYS A 293 10.80 11.40 -22.10
CA LYS A 293 9.92 11.18 -23.26
C LYS A 293 9.16 9.86 -23.20
N LYS A 294 9.47 8.99 -22.24
CA LYS A 294 8.76 7.72 -22.02
C LYS A 294 8.78 6.80 -23.24
N GLU A 295 9.82 6.91 -24.07
CA GLU A 295 10.01 6.12 -25.29
C GLU A 295 10.99 4.96 -25.06
N PRO A 296 10.78 3.80 -25.72
CA PRO A 296 11.72 2.70 -25.64
C PRO A 296 13.06 3.05 -26.32
N LEU A 297 14.18 2.74 -25.66
CA LEU A 297 15.51 2.85 -26.24
C LEU A 297 15.86 1.56 -26.99
N VAL A 298 16.00 1.65 -28.31
CA VAL A 298 16.31 0.51 -29.18
C VAL A 298 17.71 0.65 -29.76
N ILE A 299 18.56 -0.35 -29.53
CA ILE A 299 19.93 -0.41 -30.06
C ILE A 299 20.05 -1.68 -30.89
N SER A 300 19.99 -1.56 -32.22
CA SER A 300 20.07 -2.73 -33.13
C SER A 300 21.50 -3.17 -33.45
N ASN A 301 22.49 -2.33 -33.18
CA ASN A 301 23.90 -2.63 -33.31
C ASN A 301 24.68 -1.86 -32.25
N VAL A 302 25.11 -2.55 -31.20
CA VAL A 302 25.82 -1.93 -30.07
C VAL A 302 27.18 -1.36 -30.51
N LYS A 303 27.90 -2.01 -31.44
CA LYS A 303 29.20 -1.48 -31.93
C LYS A 303 29.03 -0.13 -32.63
N LYS A 304 28.03 -0.04 -33.52
CA LYS A 304 27.69 1.20 -34.21
C LYS A 304 27.21 2.28 -33.24
N PHE A 305 26.45 1.90 -32.21
CA PHE A 305 26.00 2.82 -31.17
C PHE A 305 27.18 3.47 -30.42
N ILE A 306 28.26 2.74 -30.14
CA ILE A 306 29.47 3.30 -29.49
C ILE A 306 30.16 4.34 -30.39
N GLU A 307 30.12 4.17 -31.70
CA GLU A 307 30.74 5.09 -32.66
C GLU A 307 29.94 6.38 -32.83
N GLU A 308 28.61 6.29 -32.83
CA GLU A 308 27.70 7.39 -33.16
C GLU A 308 27.07 8.11 -31.96
N SER A 309 27.07 7.48 -30.76
CA SER A 309 26.42 8.03 -29.57
C SER A 309 27.41 8.71 -28.62
N ASP A 310 26.94 9.75 -27.94
CA ASP A 310 27.65 10.38 -26.83
C ASP A 310 27.76 9.46 -25.59
N ASN A 311 26.90 8.44 -25.46
CA ASN A 311 26.94 7.48 -24.35
C ASN A 311 27.71 6.19 -24.70
N LYS A 312 29.03 6.32 -24.86
CA LYS A 312 29.94 5.19 -25.14
C LYS A 312 29.99 4.17 -24.00
N LYS A 313 29.86 4.63 -22.75
CA LYS A 313 29.94 3.77 -21.55
C LYS A 313 28.86 2.71 -21.52
N LEU A 314 27.62 3.07 -21.87
CA LEU A 314 26.52 2.11 -21.97
C LEU A 314 26.82 1.03 -23.03
N GLY A 315 27.27 1.43 -24.21
CA GLY A 315 27.60 0.48 -25.28
C GLY A 315 28.73 -0.48 -24.89
N GLU A 316 29.80 0.02 -24.25
CA GLU A 316 30.90 -0.81 -23.74
C GLU A 316 30.44 -1.79 -22.65
N HIS A 317 29.54 -1.36 -21.77
CA HIS A 317 28.95 -2.20 -20.73
C HIS A 317 28.13 -3.35 -21.33
N LEU A 318 27.36 -3.08 -22.38
CA LEU A 318 26.58 -4.09 -23.11
C LEU A 318 27.48 -5.08 -23.87
N LEU A 319 28.51 -4.59 -24.57
CA LEU A 319 29.44 -5.47 -25.29
C LEU A 319 30.21 -6.42 -24.37
N LYS A 320 30.61 -5.97 -23.16
CA LYS A 320 31.26 -6.83 -22.16
C LYS A 320 30.40 -8.02 -21.74
N GLN A 321 29.08 -7.92 -21.89
CA GLN A 321 28.10 -8.97 -21.61
C GLN A 321 27.71 -9.79 -22.86
N GLY A 322 28.40 -9.59 -23.99
CA GLY A 322 28.13 -10.27 -25.25
C GLY A 322 26.85 -9.80 -25.96
N ILE A 323 26.31 -8.63 -25.60
CA ILE A 323 25.07 -8.10 -26.16
C ILE A 323 25.39 -7.33 -27.45
N MET A 324 24.74 -7.69 -28.56
CA MET A 324 24.91 -7.04 -29.86
C MET A 324 23.69 -6.22 -30.30
N SER A 325 22.51 -6.51 -29.75
CA SER A 325 21.29 -5.71 -29.91
C SER A 325 20.42 -5.75 -28.64
N CYS A 326 19.69 -4.67 -28.34
CA CYS A 326 18.82 -4.57 -27.16
C CYS A 326 17.64 -3.59 -27.33
N VAL A 327 16.62 -3.78 -26.48
CA VAL A 327 15.47 -2.88 -26.30
C VAL A 327 15.29 -2.64 -24.80
N PHE A 328 15.29 -1.38 -24.39
CA PHE A 328 14.93 -0.97 -23.04
C PHE A 328 13.59 -0.24 -23.09
N ALA A 329 12.55 -0.86 -22.53
CA ALA A 329 11.20 -0.33 -22.59
C ALA A 329 10.73 0.16 -21.21
N PRO A 330 10.33 1.44 -21.07
CA PRO A 330 9.84 1.96 -19.81
C PRO A 330 8.48 1.34 -19.46
N ILE A 331 8.28 1.01 -18.20
CA ILE A 331 7.02 0.53 -17.66
C ILE A 331 6.37 1.69 -16.94
N ILE A 332 5.25 2.15 -17.46
CA ILE A 332 4.60 3.37 -17.00
C ILE A 332 3.17 3.07 -16.64
N LYS A 333 2.75 3.54 -15.45
CA LYS A 333 1.36 3.51 -15.01
C LYS A 333 0.97 4.88 -14.48
N ASP A 334 -0.19 5.38 -14.91
CA ASP A 334 -0.72 6.71 -14.53
C ASP A 334 0.31 7.84 -14.65
N GLY A 335 1.17 7.77 -15.68
CA GLY A 335 2.22 8.76 -15.92
C GLY A 335 3.49 8.60 -15.07
N HIS A 336 3.57 7.62 -14.17
CA HIS A 336 4.75 7.34 -13.34
C HIS A 336 5.56 6.17 -13.90
N LEU A 337 6.88 6.32 -13.92
CA LEU A 337 7.80 5.23 -14.29
C LEU A 337 7.92 4.25 -13.12
N LEU A 338 7.56 2.99 -13.34
CA LEU A 338 7.68 1.91 -12.36
C LEU A 338 9.00 1.14 -12.50
N GLY A 339 9.60 1.14 -13.70
CA GLY A 339 10.80 0.39 -14.01
C GLY A 339 11.07 0.29 -15.50
N VAL A 340 12.02 -0.56 -15.88
CA VAL A 340 12.42 -0.76 -17.29
C VAL A 340 12.53 -2.26 -17.58
N VAL A 341 11.84 -2.72 -18.63
CA VAL A 341 12.06 -4.05 -19.21
C VAL A 341 13.29 -4.01 -20.10
N GLU A 342 14.16 -4.99 -19.93
CA GLU A 342 15.40 -5.12 -20.67
C GLU A 342 15.32 -6.36 -21.58
N LEU A 343 15.30 -6.17 -22.89
CA LEU A 343 15.44 -7.25 -23.86
C LEU A 343 16.82 -7.17 -24.51
N VAL A 344 17.57 -8.27 -24.51
CA VAL A 344 18.92 -8.30 -25.05
C VAL A 344 19.15 -9.55 -25.89
N SER A 345 19.95 -9.44 -26.95
CA SER A 345 20.34 -10.54 -27.84
C SER A 345 21.82 -10.42 -28.22
N SER A 346 22.48 -11.57 -28.38
CA SER A 346 23.84 -11.68 -28.93
C SER A 346 23.87 -11.63 -30.47
N THR A 347 22.70 -11.60 -31.10
CA THR A 347 22.54 -11.50 -32.55
C THR A 347 22.53 -10.04 -33.01
N LEU A 348 23.36 -9.72 -34.01
CA LEU A 348 23.40 -8.40 -34.63
C LEU A 348 22.06 -8.09 -35.31
N ARG A 349 21.45 -6.94 -35.00
CA ARG A 349 20.11 -6.53 -35.48
C ARG A 349 18.97 -7.50 -35.15
N GLY A 350 19.22 -8.48 -34.27
CA GLY A 350 18.20 -9.40 -33.78
C GLY A 350 17.04 -8.63 -33.17
N LEU A 351 17.35 -7.63 -32.34
CA LEU A 351 16.39 -6.62 -31.87
C LEU A 351 16.53 -5.31 -32.67
N ASN A 352 15.39 -4.71 -33.02
CA ASN A 352 15.33 -3.47 -33.81
C ASN A 352 13.97 -2.76 -33.59
N SER A 353 13.82 -1.56 -34.15
CA SER A 353 12.62 -0.75 -33.90
C SER A 353 11.33 -1.38 -34.46
N VAL A 354 11.44 -2.22 -35.50
CA VAL A 354 10.28 -2.88 -36.12
C VAL A 354 9.77 -4.00 -35.24
N ASN A 355 10.65 -4.85 -34.68
CA ASN A 355 10.19 -5.92 -33.79
C ASN A 355 9.92 -5.45 -32.36
N ALA A 356 10.47 -4.32 -31.93
CA ALA A 356 10.16 -3.70 -30.64
C ALA A 356 8.67 -3.34 -30.49
N THR A 357 7.94 -3.07 -31.58
CA THR A 357 6.49 -2.79 -31.53
C THR A 357 5.68 -3.97 -30.98
N LYS A 358 6.20 -5.21 -31.08
CA LYS A 358 5.58 -6.39 -30.46
C LYS A 358 5.46 -6.27 -28.94
N LEU A 359 6.29 -5.42 -28.30
CA LEU A 359 6.17 -5.13 -26.87
C LEU A 359 4.82 -4.51 -26.51
N GLU A 360 4.18 -3.76 -27.40
CA GLU A 360 2.88 -3.13 -27.14
C GLU A 360 1.80 -4.16 -26.78
N LEU A 361 1.92 -5.39 -27.28
CA LEU A 361 1.00 -6.49 -27.02
C LEU A 361 1.18 -7.11 -25.63
N VAL A 362 2.35 -6.94 -25.00
CA VAL A 362 2.70 -7.59 -23.72
C VAL A 362 2.91 -6.61 -22.57
N LEU A 363 3.31 -5.37 -22.86
CA LEU A 363 3.62 -4.34 -21.88
C LEU A 363 2.48 -4.09 -20.88
N PRO A 364 1.19 -4.00 -21.29
CA PRO A 364 0.10 -3.78 -20.33
C PRO A 364 0.05 -4.82 -19.21
N TYR A 365 0.26 -6.10 -19.54
CA TYR A 365 0.22 -7.19 -18.57
C TYR A 365 1.42 -7.16 -17.62
N LEU A 366 2.59 -6.76 -18.12
CA LEU A 366 3.79 -6.56 -17.29
C LEU A 366 3.62 -5.36 -16.36
N THR A 367 3.10 -4.24 -16.88
CA THR A 367 2.79 -3.04 -16.10
C THR A 367 1.89 -3.37 -14.92
N ASP A 368 0.79 -4.09 -15.16
CA ASP A 368 -0.13 -4.47 -14.08
C ASP A 368 0.50 -5.43 -13.07
N THR A 369 1.38 -6.33 -13.52
CA THR A 369 2.06 -7.28 -12.62
C THR A 369 3.05 -6.56 -11.71
N ILE A 370 3.80 -5.62 -12.26
CA ILE A 370 4.81 -4.86 -11.51
C ILE A 370 4.16 -3.85 -10.58
N ASP A 371 3.05 -3.24 -11.01
CA ASP A 371 2.25 -2.38 -10.16
C ASP A 371 1.66 -3.13 -8.95
N ARG A 372 1.10 -4.34 -9.17
CA ARG A 372 0.68 -5.22 -8.07
C ARG A 372 1.83 -5.54 -7.12
N TYR A 373 2.99 -5.94 -7.66
CA TYR A 373 4.18 -6.22 -6.86
C TYR A 373 4.62 -5.02 -6.01
N ASN A 374 4.68 -3.83 -6.59
CA ASN A 374 5.06 -2.61 -5.89
C ASN A 374 4.04 -2.25 -4.80
N THR A 375 2.74 -2.38 -5.09
CA THR A 375 1.65 -2.14 -4.14
C THR A 375 1.71 -3.13 -2.97
N ASP A 376 1.88 -4.42 -3.24
CA ASP A 376 2.00 -5.45 -2.21
C ASP A 376 3.24 -5.21 -1.33
N MET A 377 4.36 -4.79 -1.95
CA MET A 377 5.56 -4.42 -1.21
C MET A 377 5.31 -3.22 -0.30
N GLN A 378 4.60 -2.18 -0.78
CA GLN A 378 4.23 -1.02 0.03
C GLN A 378 3.34 -1.42 1.22
N HIS A 379 2.30 -2.23 0.99
CA HIS A 379 1.45 -2.75 2.05
C HIS A 379 2.24 -3.59 3.08
N GLN A 380 3.22 -4.39 2.64
CA GLN A 380 4.09 -5.16 3.53
C GLN A 380 4.98 -4.24 4.38
N ILE A 381 5.56 -3.20 3.79
CA ILE A 381 6.35 -2.19 4.52
C ILE A 381 5.47 -1.47 5.54
N GLU A 382 4.26 -1.05 5.16
CA GLU A 382 3.32 -0.41 6.07
C GLU A 382 2.90 -1.32 7.22
N ALA A 383 2.63 -2.60 6.94
CA ALA A 383 2.31 -3.59 7.98
C ALA A 383 3.47 -3.80 8.95
N ILE A 384 4.72 -3.83 8.46
CA ILE A 384 5.92 -3.86 9.32
C ILE A 384 5.95 -2.59 10.18
N ILE A 385 5.71 -1.42 9.58
CA ILE A 385 5.73 -0.16 10.34
C ILE A 385 4.67 -0.17 11.44
N GLN A 386 3.43 -0.57 11.15
CA GLN A 386 2.33 -0.61 12.13
C GLN A 386 2.53 -1.67 13.22
N ARG A 387 3.19 -2.79 12.89
CA ARG A 387 3.48 -3.86 13.86
C ARG A 387 4.59 -3.44 14.82
N GLU A 388 5.69 -2.92 14.29
CA GLU A 388 6.90 -2.62 15.05
C GLU A 388 6.85 -1.23 15.69
N TYR A 389 6.17 -0.27 15.05
CA TYR A 389 6.07 1.11 15.47
C TYR A 389 4.60 1.54 15.64
N THR A 390 4.31 2.45 16.57
CA THR A 390 2.98 3.07 16.74
C THR A 390 2.77 4.19 15.72
N THR A 391 1.81 5.09 15.96
CA THR A 391 1.66 6.34 15.21
C THR A 391 2.97 7.13 15.18
N ILE A 392 3.58 7.24 14.01
CA ILE A 392 4.81 8.00 13.78
C ILE A 392 4.47 9.36 13.17
N HIS A 393 5.12 10.41 13.67
CA HIS A 393 4.96 11.75 13.12
C HIS A 393 5.54 11.85 11.68
N PRO A 394 4.87 12.53 10.73
CA PRO A 394 5.28 12.56 9.31
C PRO A 394 6.73 12.98 9.06
N SER A 395 7.24 13.97 9.81
CA SER A 395 8.62 14.47 9.66
C SER A 395 9.71 13.43 9.90
N VAL A 396 9.42 12.37 10.67
CA VAL A 396 10.39 11.30 10.96
C VAL A 396 10.05 9.99 10.25
N TYR A 397 8.84 9.87 9.68
CA TYR A 397 8.31 8.66 9.05
C TYR A 397 9.25 8.07 7.98
N TRP A 398 9.88 8.91 7.17
CA TRP A 398 10.80 8.47 6.11
C TRP A 398 11.90 7.55 6.64
N LYS A 399 12.40 7.79 7.86
CA LYS A 399 13.49 6.99 8.44
C LYS A 399 12.99 5.63 8.91
N PHE A 400 11.78 5.58 9.46
CA PHE A 400 11.11 4.32 9.81
C PHE A 400 10.79 3.51 8.56
N LYS A 401 10.26 4.15 7.51
CA LYS A 401 10.00 3.52 6.21
C LYS A 401 11.26 2.90 5.62
N ARG A 402 12.38 3.64 5.64
CA ARG A 402 13.67 3.16 5.14
C ARG A 402 14.20 1.97 5.96
N GLU A 403 14.11 2.01 7.28
CA GLU A 403 14.53 0.87 8.10
C GLU A 403 13.62 -0.35 7.93
N SER A 404 12.31 -0.17 7.73
CA SER A 404 11.38 -1.25 7.40
C SER A 404 11.64 -1.83 6.00
N GLN A 405 12.01 -1.00 5.02
CA GLN A 405 12.49 -1.45 3.71
C GLN A 405 13.76 -2.29 3.83
N ASN A 406 14.76 -1.80 4.58
CA ASN A 406 15.99 -2.55 4.85
C ASN A 406 15.69 -3.89 5.54
N TYR A 407 14.80 -3.91 6.52
CA TYR A 407 14.36 -5.14 7.18
C TYR A 407 13.73 -6.10 6.18
N PHE A 408 12.74 -5.62 5.41
CA PHE A 408 12.04 -6.42 4.40
C PHE A 408 12.99 -7.07 3.38
N GLN A 409 14.01 -6.33 2.94
CA GLN A 409 15.02 -6.83 2.01
C GLN A 409 15.92 -7.92 2.60
N ASN A 410 16.17 -7.90 3.92
CA ASN A 410 17.10 -8.82 4.59
C ASN A 410 16.46 -10.08 5.20
N ILE A 411 15.12 -10.17 5.24
CA ILE A 411 14.36 -11.32 5.83
C ILE A 411 14.67 -12.65 5.15
N ASN A 412 15.09 -12.66 3.87
CA ASN A 412 15.33 -13.90 3.13
C ASN A 412 16.68 -14.57 3.42
N HIS A 413 17.57 -13.92 4.17
CA HIS A 413 18.78 -14.55 4.67
C HIS A 413 18.55 -15.04 6.10
N THR A 414 19.02 -16.24 6.41
CA THR A 414 18.96 -16.99 7.68
C THR A 414 19.60 -16.30 8.89
N LYS A 415 19.49 -14.97 9.01
CA LYS A 415 19.98 -14.15 10.10
C LYS A 415 18.82 -13.36 10.69
N ASP A 416 18.63 -13.46 11.99
CA ASP A 416 17.75 -12.58 12.75
C ASP A 416 18.19 -11.12 12.52
N TYR A 417 17.52 -10.41 11.60
CA TYR A 417 17.78 -8.99 11.40
C TYR A 417 17.22 -8.24 12.61
N ILE A 418 18.10 -7.70 13.43
CA ILE A 418 17.75 -6.82 14.53
C ILE A 418 17.52 -5.42 13.94
N PHE A 419 16.33 -4.85 14.15
CA PHE A 419 16.05 -3.47 13.77
C PHE A 419 17.12 -2.54 14.32
N LYS A 420 17.70 -1.72 13.45
CA LYS A 420 18.65 -0.69 13.87
C LYS A 420 17.89 0.39 14.64
N GLU A 421 18.51 0.89 15.71
CA GLU A 421 17.94 1.98 16.49
C GLU A 421 17.79 3.24 15.62
N ILE A 422 16.61 3.87 15.69
CA ILE A 422 16.31 5.09 14.97
C ILE A 422 16.78 6.28 15.81
N VAL A 423 17.91 6.87 15.42
CA VAL A 423 18.55 8.00 16.12
C VAL A 423 18.59 9.25 15.23
N PHE A 424 18.17 10.40 15.74
CA PHE A 424 18.37 11.70 15.09
C PHE A 424 19.42 12.48 15.87
N LYS A 425 20.51 12.84 15.20
CA LYS A 425 21.66 13.52 15.81
C LYS A 425 21.64 15.01 15.48
N ASN A 426 22.15 15.83 16.39
CA ASN A 426 22.27 17.29 16.24
C ASN A 426 20.92 17.99 15.99
N VAL A 427 19.92 17.64 16.79
CA VAL A 427 18.61 18.31 16.81
C VAL A 427 18.51 19.27 17.99
N TYR A 428 17.82 20.39 17.79
CA TYR A 428 17.56 21.40 18.80
C TYR A 428 16.18 21.16 19.40
N PRO A 429 16.07 20.99 20.74
CA PRO A 429 14.80 20.82 21.40
C PRO A 429 14.12 22.18 21.65
N LEU A 430 12.80 22.23 21.53
CA LEU A 430 12.00 23.33 22.04
C LEU A 430 10.91 22.76 22.95
N TYR A 431 10.93 23.14 24.22
CA TYR A 431 9.95 22.73 25.21
C TYR A 431 9.11 23.89 25.68
N GLY A 432 7.81 23.68 25.79
CA GLY A 432 6.89 24.62 26.38
C GLY A 432 5.73 23.90 27.05
N GLN A 433 5.11 24.57 28.00
CA GLN A 433 3.97 24.05 28.73
C GLN A 433 3.02 25.18 29.14
N ILE A 434 1.75 24.85 29.24
CA ILE A 434 0.74 25.61 29.98
C ILE A 434 0.09 24.66 30.95
N ASP A 435 0.32 24.88 32.24
CA ASP A 435 -0.23 24.05 33.31
C ASP A 435 -1.34 24.76 34.07
N ILE A 436 -2.23 24.00 34.71
CA ILE A 436 -3.28 24.54 35.57
C ILE A 436 -2.70 24.82 36.95
N LYS A 437 -2.73 26.08 37.36
CA LYS A 437 -2.19 26.52 38.63
C LYS A 437 -2.92 25.85 39.79
N GLY A 438 -2.16 25.12 40.61
CA GLY A 438 -2.68 24.51 41.83
C GLY A 438 -3.73 23.42 41.58
N SER A 439 -3.60 22.67 40.47
CA SER A 439 -4.53 21.60 40.10
C SER A 439 -4.79 20.61 41.24
N SER A 440 -3.73 20.27 41.99
CA SER A 440 -3.77 19.31 43.10
C SER A 440 -4.49 19.89 44.31
N GLU A 441 -4.23 21.15 44.66
CA GLU A 441 -4.91 21.86 45.75
C GLU A 441 -6.40 22.02 45.44
N HIS A 442 -6.76 22.46 44.24
CA HIS A 442 -8.16 22.59 43.81
C HIS A 442 -8.89 21.24 43.80
N ARG A 443 -8.23 20.17 43.35
CA ARG A 443 -8.80 18.82 43.40
C ARG A 443 -9.13 18.41 44.84
N ASN A 444 -8.20 18.59 45.77
CA ASN A 444 -8.42 18.27 47.19
C ASN A 444 -9.55 19.10 47.82
N GLU A 445 -9.63 20.39 47.52
CA GLU A 445 -10.70 21.26 48.03
C GLU A 445 -12.09 20.85 47.52
N THR A 446 -12.20 20.46 46.24
CA THR A 446 -13.48 19.99 45.68
C THR A 446 -13.95 18.69 46.32
N VAL A 447 -13.03 17.74 46.57
CA VAL A 447 -13.31 16.49 47.31
C VAL A 447 -13.77 16.80 48.73
N LYS A 448 -13.05 17.65 49.45
CA LYS A 448 -13.41 18.07 50.81
C LYS A 448 -14.81 18.68 50.86
N LYS A 449 -15.14 19.56 49.91
CA LYS A 449 -16.46 20.22 49.84
C LYS A 449 -17.59 19.24 49.53
N ASP A 450 -17.39 18.31 48.60
CA ASP A 450 -18.38 17.26 48.29
C ASP A 450 -18.60 16.34 49.52
N LEU A 451 -17.54 15.90 50.20
CA LEU A 451 -17.64 15.11 51.44
C LEU A 451 -18.34 15.88 52.57
N GLN A 452 -18.01 17.16 52.78
CA GLN A 452 -18.68 18.00 53.79
C GLN A 452 -20.17 18.15 53.49
N ASN A 453 -20.53 18.38 52.23
CA ASN A 453 -21.92 18.48 51.80
C ASN A 453 -22.67 17.15 52.05
N GLN A 454 -22.03 16.02 51.74
CA GLN A 454 -22.62 14.70 51.91
C GLN A 454 -22.82 14.36 53.39
N LEU A 455 -21.80 14.56 54.24
CA LEU A 455 -21.91 14.36 55.69
C LEU A 455 -22.97 15.28 56.29
N THR A 456 -23.08 16.52 55.83
CA THR A 456 -24.12 17.46 56.30
C THR A 456 -25.52 17.01 55.89
N ALA A 457 -25.69 16.46 54.69
CA ALA A 457 -26.96 15.90 54.25
C ALA A 457 -27.35 14.67 55.08
N LEU A 458 -26.39 13.77 55.35
CA LEU A 458 -26.58 12.60 56.20
C LEU A 458 -26.97 13.00 57.63
N LEU A 459 -26.24 13.93 58.26
CA LEU A 459 -26.56 14.41 59.61
C LEU A 459 -27.97 15.02 59.71
N LYS A 460 -28.42 15.75 58.68
CA LYS A 460 -29.80 16.28 58.62
C LYS A 460 -30.87 15.18 58.56
N ILE A 461 -30.57 14.05 57.92
CA ILE A 461 -31.48 12.89 57.89
C ILE A 461 -31.56 12.29 59.30
N PHE A 462 -30.41 12.02 59.94
CA PHE A 462 -30.37 11.49 61.31
C PHE A 462 -31.03 12.41 62.35
N GLU A 463 -30.97 13.73 62.18
CA GLU A 463 -31.68 14.70 63.04
C GLU A 463 -33.20 14.71 62.89
N SER A 464 -33.73 14.15 61.79
CA SER A 464 -35.16 14.13 61.50
C SER A 464 -35.88 12.86 61.96
N GLN A 465 -35.16 11.88 62.51
CA GLN A 465 -35.70 10.62 63.03
C GLN A 465 -36.18 10.79 64.48
N ASP A 466 -37.32 10.16 64.83
CA ASP A 466 -37.97 10.32 66.13
C ASP A 466 -37.23 9.51 67.22
N PRO A 467 -37.26 9.90 68.51
CA PRO A 467 -36.48 9.24 69.58
C PRO A 467 -36.86 7.78 69.90
N ASN A 468 -37.76 7.14 69.15
CA ASN A 468 -38.50 5.97 69.62
C ASN A 468 -38.33 4.68 68.80
N THR A 469 -37.14 4.42 68.24
CA THR A 469 -36.60 3.05 68.10
C THR A 469 -35.07 3.10 67.82
N ASN A 470 -34.25 2.39 68.61
CA ASN A 470 -32.78 2.25 68.46
C ASN A 470 -31.87 3.49 68.72
N LEU A 471 -32.14 4.25 69.80
CA LEU A 471 -31.36 5.42 70.25
C LEU A 471 -29.82 5.27 70.23
N VAL A 472 -29.25 4.17 70.76
CA VAL A 472 -27.79 4.07 70.96
C VAL A 472 -27.01 3.96 69.65
N LEU A 473 -27.52 3.19 68.68
CA LEU A 473 -26.83 3.00 67.41
C LEU A 473 -26.92 4.26 66.55
N LEU A 474 -28.08 4.93 66.50
CA LEU A 474 -28.26 6.17 65.74
C LEU A 474 -27.43 7.31 66.32
N GLU A 475 -27.38 7.46 67.64
CA GLU A 475 -26.52 8.43 68.33
C GLU A 475 -25.04 8.16 68.06
N GLN A 476 -24.61 6.89 68.09
CA GLN A 476 -23.24 6.51 67.75
C GLN A 476 -22.88 6.90 66.30
N ARG A 477 -23.74 6.57 65.32
CA ARG A 477 -23.48 6.92 63.91
C ARG A 477 -23.48 8.41 63.68
N LYS A 478 -24.35 9.15 64.36
CA LYS A 478 -24.35 10.62 64.32
C LYS A 478 -23.03 11.18 64.84
N PHE A 479 -22.55 10.70 65.99
CA PHE A 479 -21.26 11.11 66.54
C PHE A 479 -20.08 10.80 65.61
N GLU A 480 -20.07 9.60 65.01
CA GLU A 480 -19.05 9.19 64.03
C GLU A 480 -19.06 10.13 62.78
N LEU A 481 -20.25 10.47 62.26
CA LEU A 481 -20.40 11.41 61.14
C LEU A 481 -19.98 12.85 61.49
N GLU A 482 -20.28 13.31 62.70
CA GLU A 482 -19.81 14.61 63.20
C GLU A 482 -18.28 14.64 63.32
N SER A 483 -17.68 13.57 63.84
CA SER A 483 -16.22 13.42 63.93
C SER A 483 -15.57 13.46 62.54
N PHE A 484 -16.13 12.80 61.54
CA PHE A 484 -15.62 12.88 60.17
C PHE A 484 -15.76 14.28 59.58
N ARG A 485 -16.88 14.97 59.84
CA ARG A 485 -17.08 16.34 59.37
C ARG A 485 -16.07 17.29 60.00
N ASP A 486 -15.75 17.11 61.27
CA ASP A 486 -14.77 17.91 61.98
C ASP A 486 -13.33 17.58 61.53
N GLU A 487 -13.03 16.32 61.21
CA GLU A 487 -11.74 15.93 60.62
C GLU A 487 -11.50 16.63 59.27
N LEU A 488 -12.55 16.81 58.46
CA LEU A 488 -12.46 17.55 57.19
C LEU A 488 -12.10 19.03 57.37
N ASN A 489 -12.12 19.61 58.58
CA ASN A 489 -11.62 20.97 58.81
C ASN A 489 -10.09 21.06 58.73
N PHE A 490 -9.38 19.94 58.86
CA PHE A 490 -7.93 19.84 58.70
C PHE A 490 -7.55 19.45 57.25
N PRO A 491 -6.27 19.58 56.85
CA PRO A 491 -5.80 19.09 55.54
C PRO A 491 -6.06 17.58 55.38
N LEU A 492 -6.60 17.19 54.23
CA LEU A 492 -6.88 15.79 53.91
C LEU A 492 -5.59 14.95 53.96
N LYS A 493 -5.64 13.81 54.65
CA LYS A 493 -4.61 12.78 54.52
C LYS A 493 -4.90 11.94 53.28
N ALA A 494 -3.91 11.18 52.81
CA ALA A 494 -4.01 10.40 51.59
C ALA A 494 -5.15 9.35 51.60
N ASP A 495 -5.59 8.91 52.78
CA ASP A 495 -6.61 7.88 52.99
C ASP A 495 -7.96 8.41 53.50
N THR A 496 -8.06 9.69 53.87
CA THR A 496 -9.28 10.27 54.47
C THR A 496 -10.50 10.12 53.58
N GLU A 497 -10.38 10.40 52.26
CA GLU A 497 -11.48 10.27 51.29
C GLU A 497 -12.01 8.84 51.24
N GLN A 498 -11.11 7.85 51.09
CA GLN A 498 -11.47 6.44 50.98
C GLN A 498 -12.10 5.91 52.28
N HIS A 499 -11.58 6.33 53.44
CA HIS A 499 -12.10 5.91 54.73
C HIS A 499 -13.54 6.40 54.95
N ILE A 500 -13.81 7.68 54.71
CA ILE A 500 -15.14 8.27 54.85
C ILE A 500 -16.11 7.64 53.84
N GLN A 501 -15.68 7.46 52.59
CA GLN A 501 -16.48 6.82 51.54
C GLN A 501 -16.94 5.42 51.96
N ARG A 502 -15.99 4.59 52.39
CA ARG A 502 -16.27 3.21 52.79
C ARG A 502 -17.24 3.16 53.97
N TYR A 503 -17.05 4.02 54.95
CA TYR A 503 -17.95 4.12 56.10
C TYR A 503 -19.37 4.52 55.69
N ILE A 504 -19.52 5.49 54.80
CA ILE A 504 -20.84 5.91 54.30
C ILE A 504 -21.52 4.75 53.55
N GLU A 505 -20.79 4.03 52.70
CA GLU A 505 -21.33 2.96 51.87
C GLU A 505 -21.66 1.69 52.65
N GLU A 506 -20.76 1.23 53.53
CA GLU A 506 -20.89 -0.03 54.27
C GLU A 506 -21.75 0.11 55.54
N GLU A 507 -21.71 1.25 56.22
CA GLU A 507 -22.36 1.42 57.54
C GLU A 507 -23.60 2.31 57.48
N ILE A 508 -23.56 3.43 56.73
CA ILE A 508 -24.65 4.43 56.74
C ILE A 508 -25.74 4.12 55.72
N HIS A 509 -25.39 3.79 54.47
CA HIS A 509 -26.38 3.50 53.42
C HIS A 509 -27.30 2.32 53.78
N PRO A 510 -26.84 1.19 54.36
CA PRO A 510 -27.72 0.10 54.77
C PRO A 510 -28.68 0.49 55.89
N LEU A 511 -28.25 1.35 56.81
CA LEU A 511 -29.12 1.89 57.86
C LEU A 511 -30.24 2.74 57.24
N LEU A 512 -29.89 3.69 56.36
CA LEU A 512 -30.87 4.55 55.71
C LEU A 512 -31.88 3.77 54.85
N LYS A 513 -31.50 2.63 54.26
CA LYS A 513 -32.43 1.78 53.49
C LYS A 513 -33.42 1.01 54.38
N ASN A 514 -33.09 0.79 55.64
CA ASN A 514 -33.85 -0.05 56.56
C ASN A 514 -34.70 0.73 57.58
N THR A 515 -34.49 2.04 57.71
CA THR A 515 -35.25 2.90 58.64
C THR A 515 -36.46 3.52 57.91
N LYS A 516 -37.68 3.18 58.31
CA LYS A 516 -38.93 3.76 57.77
C LYS A 516 -39.82 4.24 58.91
N GLU A 517 -39.54 5.44 59.43
CA GLU A 517 -40.20 5.92 60.65
C GLU A 517 -41.09 7.15 60.43
N THR A 518 -40.76 8.08 59.52
CA THR A 518 -41.58 9.30 59.30
C THR A 518 -41.60 9.79 57.84
N GLU A 519 -42.71 10.39 57.40
CA GLU A 519 -42.89 10.97 56.04
C GLU A 519 -41.84 12.05 55.71
N LYS A 520 -41.32 12.74 56.74
CA LYS A 520 -40.27 13.75 56.62
C LYS A 520 -38.88 13.13 56.39
N SER A 521 -38.55 12.03 57.09
CA SER A 521 -37.28 11.30 56.90
C SER A 521 -37.24 10.64 55.53
N GLU A 522 -38.33 9.99 55.10
CA GLU A 522 -38.42 9.34 53.79
C GLU A 522 -38.19 10.34 52.63
N LYS A 523 -38.72 11.57 52.76
CA LYS A 523 -38.51 12.62 51.76
C LYS A 523 -37.03 13.06 51.70
N LEU A 524 -36.36 13.19 52.84
CA LEU A 524 -34.95 13.60 52.90
C LEU A 524 -34.01 12.49 52.40
N GLU A 525 -34.28 11.24 52.76
CA GLU A 525 -33.54 10.07 52.26
C GLU A 525 -33.66 9.94 50.74
N ARG A 526 -34.87 10.09 50.19
CA ARG A 526 -35.07 10.05 48.73
C ARG A 526 -34.26 11.14 48.03
N LEU A 527 -34.33 12.39 48.53
CA LEU A 527 -33.57 13.51 47.97
C LEU A 527 -32.05 13.29 48.06
N TYR A 528 -31.56 12.66 49.14
CA TYR A 528 -30.16 12.30 49.28
C TYR A 528 -29.74 11.27 48.24
N PHE A 529 -30.45 10.14 48.12
CA PHE A 529 -30.12 9.09 47.14
C PHE A 529 -30.25 9.58 45.69
N GLU A 530 -31.21 10.47 45.38
CA GLU A 530 -31.33 11.13 44.08
C GLU A 530 -30.16 12.08 43.77
N SER A 531 -29.48 12.60 44.79
CA SER A 531 -28.33 13.51 44.64
C SER A 531 -26.97 12.82 44.54
N LEU A 532 -26.92 11.49 44.74
CA LEU A 532 -25.73 10.68 44.55
C LEU A 532 -25.43 10.51 43.06
N ASP A 533 -24.15 10.52 42.71
CA ASP A 533 -23.72 10.15 41.36
C ASP A 533 -23.83 8.64 41.14
N GLU A 534 -24.43 8.23 40.02
CA GLU A 534 -24.76 6.84 39.70
C GLU A 534 -23.54 5.90 39.65
N LYS A 535 -22.34 6.44 39.39
CA LYS A 535 -21.11 5.64 39.29
C LYS A 535 -20.37 5.55 40.61
N SER A 536 -20.27 6.66 41.33
CA SER A 536 -19.47 6.74 42.55
C SER A 536 -20.26 6.44 43.83
N GLY A 537 -21.59 6.52 43.80
CA GLY A 537 -22.43 6.36 45.00
C GLY A 537 -22.26 7.48 46.03
N LEU A 538 -21.63 8.59 45.65
CA LEU A 538 -21.28 9.73 46.51
C LEU A 538 -21.71 11.06 45.89
N PHE A 539 -21.55 12.15 46.64
CA PHE A 539 -21.67 13.49 46.06
C PHE A 539 -20.48 13.76 45.13
N TYR A 540 -20.78 14.13 43.90
CA TYR A 540 -19.78 14.45 42.86
C TYR A 540 -20.21 15.70 42.09
N GLN A 541 -20.52 16.78 42.81
CA GLN A 541 -21.06 18.00 42.22
C GLN A 541 -19.95 19.03 42.00
N GLU A 542 -19.15 19.32 43.02
CA GLU A 542 -18.07 20.29 42.95
C GLU A 542 -16.88 19.73 42.16
N ARG A 543 -16.55 18.45 42.40
CA ARG A 543 -15.49 17.76 41.63
C ARG A 543 -15.84 17.67 40.13
N LYS A 544 -17.11 17.43 39.79
CA LYS A 544 -17.57 17.45 38.40
C LYS A 544 -17.43 18.81 37.73
N LYS A 545 -17.67 19.91 38.46
CA LYS A 545 -17.43 21.28 37.94
C LYS A 545 -15.95 21.50 37.64
N PHE A 546 -15.07 21.07 38.54
CA PHE A 546 -13.62 21.15 38.36
C PHE A 546 -13.13 20.29 37.17
N ASP A 547 -13.50 19.01 37.12
CA ASP A 547 -13.09 18.10 36.04
C ASP A 547 -13.61 18.58 34.67
N ASN A 548 -14.83 19.13 34.63
CA ASN A 548 -15.37 19.76 33.42
C ASN A 548 -14.58 21.00 33.01
N ALA A 549 -14.27 21.91 33.94
CA ALA A 549 -13.48 23.11 33.64
C ALA A 549 -12.10 22.73 33.09
N MET A 550 -11.41 21.79 33.75
CA MET A 550 -10.12 21.25 33.34
C MET A 550 -10.17 20.62 31.94
N SER A 551 -11.22 19.86 31.64
CA SER A 551 -11.43 19.27 30.32
C SER A 551 -11.64 20.32 29.23
N ILE A 552 -12.44 21.36 29.51
CA ILE A 552 -12.72 22.48 28.58
C ILE A 552 -11.43 23.26 28.30
N ILE A 553 -10.68 23.63 29.34
CA ILE A 553 -9.38 24.33 29.21
C ILE A 553 -8.43 23.51 28.34
N ASN A 554 -8.17 22.26 28.72
CA ASN A 554 -7.22 21.42 28.00
C ASN A 554 -7.63 21.20 26.54
N LYS A 555 -8.92 21.01 26.26
CA LYS A 555 -9.41 20.88 24.88
C LYS A 555 -9.21 22.15 24.06
N LYS A 556 -9.46 23.32 24.65
CA LYS A 556 -9.30 24.62 23.98
C LYS A 556 -7.82 24.91 23.70
N LEU A 557 -6.95 24.76 24.70
CA LEU A 557 -5.50 24.94 24.58
C LEU A 557 -4.89 23.98 23.56
N ALA A 558 -5.26 22.70 23.63
CA ALA A 558 -4.89 21.67 22.66
C ALA A 558 -5.24 22.08 21.23
N SER A 559 -6.47 22.57 21.01
CA SER A 559 -6.94 22.98 19.69
C SER A 559 -6.19 24.19 19.14
N VAL A 560 -5.83 25.17 19.97
CA VAL A 560 -5.04 26.34 19.56
C VAL A 560 -3.65 25.88 19.12
N LEU A 561 -3.01 25.05 19.94
CA LEU A 561 -1.67 24.53 19.65
C LEU A 561 -1.65 23.69 18.37
N ASP A 562 -2.60 22.77 18.18
CA ASP A 562 -2.69 21.93 16.97
C ASP A 562 -2.85 22.78 15.70
N LYS A 563 -3.66 23.84 15.75
CA LYS A 563 -3.85 24.76 14.63
C LYS A 563 -2.54 25.50 14.30
N LYS A 564 -1.86 26.03 15.32
CA LYS A 564 -0.58 26.73 15.17
C LYS A 564 0.52 25.82 14.69
N GLN A 565 0.46 24.54 15.04
CA GLN A 565 1.45 23.56 14.66
C GLN A 565 1.45 23.27 13.15
N ILE A 566 0.29 23.33 12.49
CA ILE A 566 0.20 23.24 11.02
C ILE A 566 0.99 24.39 10.36
N GLU A 567 0.92 25.60 10.94
CA GLU A 567 1.67 26.77 10.47
C GLU A 567 3.17 26.61 10.73
N ALA A 568 3.54 26.11 11.91
CA ALA A 568 4.93 25.87 12.28
C ALA A 568 5.63 24.87 11.34
N GLN A 569 4.94 23.82 10.91
CA GLN A 569 5.50 22.82 9.98
C GLN A 569 5.83 23.40 8.60
N GLN A 570 5.25 24.55 8.22
CA GLN A 570 5.59 25.27 6.99
C GLN A 570 6.91 26.05 7.11
N ILE A 571 7.33 26.43 8.33
CA ILE A 571 8.61 27.10 8.57
C ILE A 571 9.75 26.14 8.25
N TYR A 572 9.73 24.96 8.87
CA TYR A 572 10.68 23.88 8.60
C TYR A 572 10.12 22.56 9.14
N PRO A 573 10.26 21.42 8.43
CA PRO A 573 9.77 20.14 8.95
C PRO A 573 10.51 19.73 10.23
N HIS A 574 9.75 19.52 11.31
CA HIS A 574 10.30 19.17 12.61
C HIS A 574 9.48 18.07 13.30
N TYR A 575 10.07 17.38 14.27
CA TYR A 575 9.35 16.42 15.10
C TYR A 575 8.57 17.16 16.18
N TYR A 576 7.34 16.71 16.46
CA TYR A 576 6.44 17.31 17.44
C TYR A 576 5.70 16.24 18.24
N GLU A 577 5.69 16.41 19.55
CA GLU A 577 4.88 15.64 20.48
C GLU A 577 4.15 16.58 21.44
N ARG A 578 2.93 16.20 21.81
CA ARG A 578 2.11 16.87 22.80
C ARG A 578 1.69 15.90 23.89
N PHE A 579 1.80 16.33 25.14
CA PHE A 579 1.35 15.58 26.30
C PHE A 579 0.18 16.31 26.96
N LYS A 580 -0.85 15.56 27.35
CA LYS A 580 -1.99 16.05 28.12
C LYS A 580 -1.88 15.48 29.52
N THR A 581 -1.49 16.31 30.47
CA THR A 581 -1.40 15.99 31.89
C THR A 581 -2.50 16.79 32.62
N ASP A 582 -2.13 17.60 33.60
CA ASP A 582 -3.04 18.58 34.16
C ASP A 582 -3.22 19.79 33.24
N GLY A 583 -2.20 20.08 32.43
CA GLY A 583 -2.21 21.05 31.35
C GLY A 583 -1.82 20.46 29.99
N VAL A 584 -1.30 21.32 29.11
CA VAL A 584 -0.80 20.97 27.79
C VAL A 584 0.70 21.26 27.71
N GLU A 585 1.49 20.21 27.49
CA GLU A 585 2.94 20.28 27.28
C GLU A 585 3.28 19.91 25.83
N HIS A 586 4.33 20.50 25.28
CA HIS A 586 4.84 20.13 23.96
C HIS A 586 6.35 20.05 23.88
N ASN A 587 6.82 19.11 23.08
CA ASN A 587 8.22 18.93 22.71
C ASN A 587 8.35 19.02 21.19
N LEU A 588 9.23 19.89 20.73
CA LEU A 588 9.63 19.96 19.32
C LEU A 588 11.10 19.62 19.19
N TYR A 589 11.48 18.98 18.09
CA TYR A 589 12.88 18.77 17.73
C TYR A 589 13.09 19.14 16.27
N ILE A 590 13.98 20.11 16.04
CA ILE A 590 14.32 20.60 14.70
C ILE A 590 15.81 20.39 14.40
N GLY A 591 16.13 20.01 13.17
CA GLY A 591 17.52 19.95 12.70
C GLY A 591 17.65 19.27 11.35
N ALA A 592 18.84 19.34 10.76
CA ALA A 592 19.14 18.76 9.45
C ALA A 592 18.84 17.25 9.39
N SER A 593 19.01 16.52 10.49
CA SER A 593 18.76 15.07 10.52
C SER A 593 17.28 14.70 10.40
N ILE A 594 16.35 15.60 10.76
CA ILE A 594 14.91 15.35 10.65
C ILE A 594 14.46 15.44 9.20
N ALA A 595 14.97 16.42 8.45
CA ALA A 595 14.64 16.65 7.04
C ALA A 595 15.91 16.73 6.18
N PRO A 596 16.54 15.59 5.83
CA PRO A 596 17.83 15.57 5.13
C PRO A 596 17.77 16.12 3.70
N THR A 597 16.59 16.16 3.09
CA THR A 597 16.36 16.67 1.73
C THR A 597 16.23 18.20 1.68
N LYS A 598 16.15 18.87 2.84
CA LYS A 598 16.08 20.34 2.94
C LYS A 598 17.32 20.89 3.64
N PRO A 599 17.94 21.97 3.15
CA PRO A 599 19.05 22.60 3.84
C PRO A 599 18.56 23.22 5.16
N PHE A 600 19.30 22.97 6.24
CA PHE A 600 18.97 23.51 7.56
C PHE A 600 19.83 24.74 7.87
N ASP A 601 19.18 25.85 8.21
CA ASP A 601 19.78 27.08 8.70
C ASP A 601 19.26 27.39 10.11
N ILE A 602 20.10 28.02 10.95
CA ILE A 602 19.77 28.35 12.34
C ILE A 602 18.63 29.39 12.43
N MET A 603 18.40 30.17 11.38
CA MET A 603 17.26 31.07 11.28
C MET A 603 15.93 30.33 11.45
N TYR A 604 15.80 29.10 10.94
CA TYR A 604 14.57 28.31 11.15
C TYR A 604 14.31 28.00 12.62
N LEU A 605 15.38 27.78 13.42
CA LEU A 605 15.27 27.60 14.86
C LEU A 605 14.79 28.89 15.54
N HIS A 606 15.35 30.06 15.18
CA HIS A 606 14.90 31.34 15.71
C HIS A 606 13.43 31.61 15.38
N ASN A 607 12.99 31.32 14.15
CA ASN A 607 11.59 31.44 13.74
C ASN A 607 10.68 30.56 14.61
N LEU A 608 11.06 29.31 14.87
CA LEU A 608 10.27 28.42 15.73
C LEU A 608 10.26 28.87 17.20
N ARG A 609 11.35 29.45 17.73
CA ARG A 609 11.38 30.01 19.10
C ARG A 609 10.45 31.21 19.25
N LEU A 610 10.46 32.12 18.28
CA LEU A 610 9.53 33.25 18.24
C LEU A 610 8.08 32.76 18.12
N TRP A 611 7.83 31.81 17.23
CA TRP A 611 6.52 31.17 17.08
C TRP A 611 6.05 30.51 18.38
N GLN A 612 6.94 29.82 19.10
CA GLN A 612 6.62 29.16 20.37
C GLN A 612 6.17 30.17 21.42
N LEU A 613 6.90 31.29 21.55
CA LEU A 613 6.54 32.36 22.48
C LEU A 613 5.19 33.00 22.10
N GLN A 614 4.97 33.30 20.82
CA GLN A 614 3.70 33.84 20.32
C GLN A 614 2.53 32.90 20.58
N THR A 615 2.73 31.60 20.36
CA THR A 615 1.70 30.59 20.56
C THR A 615 1.30 30.49 22.02
N LEU A 616 2.26 30.56 22.96
CA LEU A 616 1.96 30.59 24.39
C LEU A 616 1.23 31.88 24.80
N CYS A 617 1.59 33.05 24.25
CA CYS A 617 0.82 34.28 24.46
C CYS A 617 -0.65 34.13 24.01
N GLU A 618 -0.87 33.54 22.82
CA GLU A 618 -2.22 33.33 22.29
C GLU A 618 -3.03 32.34 23.13
N MET A 619 -2.38 31.28 23.61
CA MET A 619 -3.00 30.30 24.50
C MET A 619 -3.40 30.92 25.86
N GLU A 620 -2.56 31.77 26.46
CA GLU A 620 -2.89 32.54 27.67
C GLU A 620 -4.09 33.48 27.44
N LEU A 621 -4.13 34.18 26.30
CA LEU A 621 -5.24 35.05 25.94
C LEU A 621 -6.56 34.29 25.75
N GLU A 622 -6.52 33.16 25.06
CA GLU A 622 -7.68 32.29 24.85
C GLU A 622 -8.19 31.72 26.18
N HIS A 623 -7.28 31.36 27.10
CA HIS A 623 -7.65 30.97 28.45
C HIS A 623 -8.32 32.13 29.21
N HIS A 624 -7.74 33.33 29.17
CA HIS A 624 -8.31 34.51 29.85
C HIS A 624 -9.75 34.81 29.36
N GLN A 625 -10.01 34.68 28.05
CA GLN A 625 -11.36 34.84 27.49
C GLN A 625 -12.31 33.72 27.92
N LEU A 626 -11.81 32.48 27.98
CA LEU A 626 -12.58 31.31 28.39
C LEU A 626 -12.97 31.37 29.88
N LYS A 627 -12.12 31.98 30.71
CA LYS A 627 -12.25 32.00 32.18
C LYS A 627 -13.64 32.42 32.67
N ALA A 628 -14.24 33.43 32.06
CA ALA A 628 -15.57 33.94 32.43
C ALA A 628 -16.72 32.95 32.19
N SER A 629 -16.51 31.93 31.36
CA SER A 629 -17.51 30.92 31.00
C SER A 629 -17.31 29.56 31.71
N LEU A 630 -16.25 29.42 32.51
CA LEU A 630 -15.94 28.14 33.14
C LEU A 630 -16.86 27.85 34.33
N PRO A 631 -17.24 26.58 34.54
CA PRO A 631 -18.03 26.18 35.71
C PRO A 631 -17.24 26.23 37.03
N TYR A 632 -15.92 26.37 36.95
CA TYR A 632 -15.00 26.50 38.07
C TYR A 632 -13.82 27.38 37.63
N GLU A 633 -13.47 28.40 38.42
CA GLU A 633 -12.38 29.30 38.09
C GLU A 633 -11.03 28.61 38.30
N LEU A 634 -10.30 28.41 37.21
CA LEU A 634 -8.93 27.91 37.21
C LEU A 634 -8.03 28.96 36.56
N ASP A 635 -6.85 29.16 37.13
CA ASP A 635 -5.79 29.95 36.55
C ASP A 635 -4.80 29.01 35.84
N VAL A 636 -4.15 29.48 34.78
CA VAL A 636 -3.05 28.74 34.11
C VAL A 636 -1.73 29.45 34.31
N THR A 637 -0.65 28.71 34.13
CA THR A 637 0.72 29.22 34.15
C THR A 637 1.50 28.70 32.97
N SER A 638 2.20 29.60 32.27
CA SER A 638 2.98 29.27 31.07
C SER A 638 4.47 29.25 31.34
N LEU A 639 5.17 28.27 30.76
CA LEU A 639 6.63 28.14 30.87
C LEU A 639 7.27 27.68 29.55
N ILE A 640 8.41 28.28 29.23
CA ILE A 640 9.34 27.86 28.16
C ILE A 640 10.67 27.48 28.79
N LEU A 641 11.21 26.31 28.43
CA LEU A 641 12.60 25.96 28.73
C LEU A 641 13.44 26.13 27.47
N VAL A 642 14.36 27.10 27.52
CA VAL A 642 15.28 27.38 26.42
C VAL A 642 16.50 26.48 26.54
N PHE A 643 16.83 25.80 25.45
CA PHE A 643 18.04 25.00 25.34
C PHE A 643 18.65 25.17 23.96
N SER A 644 19.85 25.76 23.91
CA SER A 644 20.52 26.08 22.63
C SER A 644 21.56 25.06 22.19
N ALA A 645 21.93 24.11 23.05
CA ALA A 645 22.85 23.06 22.66
C ALA A 645 22.13 21.98 21.84
N PRO A 646 22.68 21.54 20.70
CA PRO A 646 22.13 20.43 19.94
C PRO A 646 22.29 19.13 20.73
N LEU A 647 21.29 18.26 20.67
CA LEU A 647 21.29 16.94 21.29
C LEU A 647 20.95 15.85 20.27
N SER A 648 20.98 14.60 20.71
CA SER A 648 20.49 13.47 19.91
C SER A 648 19.24 12.89 20.57
N ILE A 649 18.28 12.45 19.77
CA ILE A 649 17.10 11.72 20.24
C ILE A 649 17.10 10.31 19.65
N ARG A 650 16.70 9.33 20.45
CA ARG A 650 16.61 7.92 20.08
C ARG A 650 15.19 7.41 20.29
N PHE A 651 14.67 6.70 19.29
CA PHE A 651 13.40 6.00 19.44
C PHE A 651 13.59 4.76 20.33
N ARG A 652 12.91 4.73 21.47
CA ARG A 652 12.88 3.58 22.37
C ARG A 652 11.77 2.63 21.95
N MET A 653 12.11 1.38 21.60
CA MET A 653 11.14 0.40 21.08
C MET A 653 10.12 -0.05 22.14
N ASP A 654 10.53 -0.14 23.40
CA ASP A 654 9.71 -0.50 24.55
C ASP A 654 8.73 0.61 24.94
N GLU A 655 9.18 1.86 24.96
CA GLU A 655 8.35 3.03 25.31
C GLU A 655 7.60 3.63 24.12
N LYS A 656 7.95 3.23 22.89
CA LYS A 656 7.42 3.72 21.61
C LYS A 656 7.40 5.25 21.48
N ARG A 657 8.44 5.90 21.99
CA ARG A 657 8.64 7.37 21.93
C ARG A 657 10.10 7.73 21.75
N PHE A 658 10.35 8.96 21.36
CA PHE A 658 11.71 9.49 21.36
C PHE A 658 12.10 9.92 22.76
N ASP A 659 13.27 9.48 23.19
CA ASP A 659 13.93 9.98 24.40
C ASP A 659 15.27 10.61 24.03
N VAL A 660 15.76 11.46 24.92
CA VAL A 660 17.04 12.13 24.78
C VAL A 660 18.18 11.12 24.94
N ASP A 661 19.05 11.06 23.94
CA ASP A 661 20.12 10.09 23.84
C ASP A 661 21.41 10.61 24.50
N GLY A 662 22.05 9.77 25.32
CA GLY A 662 23.33 10.04 25.97
C GLY A 662 23.23 10.69 27.37
N THR A 663 24.19 10.34 28.24
CA THR A 663 24.24 10.77 29.65
C THR A 663 24.42 12.27 29.84
N TYR A 664 25.10 12.96 28.90
CA TYR A 664 25.27 14.40 28.95
C TYR A 664 23.95 15.15 28.69
N ASN A 665 23.13 14.61 27.78
CA ASN A 665 21.86 15.21 27.42
C ASN A 665 20.74 14.88 28.44
N ALA A 666 20.94 13.87 29.29
CA ALA A 666 20.01 13.54 30.38
C ALA A 666 19.74 14.72 31.33
N ARG A 667 20.66 15.69 31.44
CA ARG A 667 20.45 16.92 32.22
C ARG A 667 19.23 17.71 31.74
N TYR A 668 19.00 17.77 30.43
CA TYR A 668 17.86 18.46 29.84
C TYR A 668 16.54 17.84 30.33
N GLU A 669 16.43 16.51 30.28
CA GLU A 669 15.24 15.78 30.76
C GLU A 669 15.03 15.92 32.27
N VAL A 670 16.11 15.98 33.07
CA VAL A 670 16.02 16.22 34.52
C VAL A 670 15.48 17.62 34.82
N VAL A 671 15.95 18.65 34.12
CA VAL A 671 15.47 20.03 34.29
C VAL A 671 14.02 20.13 33.87
N LYS A 672 13.68 19.63 32.68
CA LYS A 672 12.31 19.63 32.14
C LYS A 672 11.29 19.05 33.12
N LYS A 673 11.60 17.93 33.79
CA LYS A 673 10.69 17.28 34.75
C LYS A 673 10.50 18.02 36.08
N ARG A 674 11.37 18.98 36.41
CA ARG A 674 11.40 19.64 37.73
C ARG A 674 11.16 21.14 37.67
N ILE A 675 11.42 21.77 36.52
CA ILE A 675 11.45 23.22 36.40
C ILE A 675 10.10 23.87 36.72
N ASP A 676 9.01 23.22 36.35
CA ASP A 676 7.65 23.66 36.64
C ASP A 676 7.39 23.90 38.14
N LYS A 677 7.93 23.02 38.99
CA LYS A 677 7.77 23.04 40.44
C LYS A 677 8.94 23.73 41.13
N SER A 678 9.61 24.65 40.45
CA SER A 678 10.73 25.37 41.02
C SER A 678 10.29 26.71 41.60
N ASN A 679 11.01 27.16 42.63
CA ASN A 679 10.82 28.46 43.25
C ASN A 679 11.90 29.46 42.81
N ILE A 680 11.62 30.74 43.03
CA ILE A 680 12.61 31.81 42.91
C ILE A 680 13.66 31.59 44.01
N LYS A 681 14.95 31.65 43.65
CA LYS A 681 16.04 31.38 44.58
C LYS A 681 15.97 32.30 45.81
N GLY A 682 15.92 31.69 46.99
CA GLY A 682 15.81 32.41 48.27
C GLY A 682 14.38 32.86 48.64
N SER A 683 13.36 32.42 47.89
CA SER A 683 11.95 32.68 48.14
C SER A 683 11.13 31.38 48.11
N SER A 684 9.94 31.40 48.70
CA SER A 684 8.93 30.35 48.55
C SER A 684 7.96 30.62 47.39
N GLU A 685 8.19 31.67 46.60
CA GLU A 685 7.40 32.01 45.43
C GLU A 685 7.77 31.12 44.23
N ARG A 686 6.75 30.57 43.55
CA ARG A 686 6.93 29.81 42.30
C ARG A 686 7.50 30.68 41.19
N ILE A 687 8.35 30.11 40.33
CA ILE A 687 8.86 30.83 39.14
C ILE A 687 7.76 31.13 38.12
N THR A 688 6.68 30.35 38.12
CA THR A 688 5.51 30.50 37.26
C THR A 688 4.43 31.31 37.97
N GLU A 689 3.78 32.20 37.21
CA GLU A 689 2.71 33.05 37.73
C GLU A 689 1.60 33.17 36.68
N LYS A 690 0.36 33.39 37.13
CA LYS A 690 -0.79 33.53 36.24
C LYS A 690 -0.65 34.78 35.36
N GLU A 691 -1.19 34.71 34.14
CA GLU A 691 -1.13 35.78 33.13
C GLU A 691 0.29 36.15 32.68
N LYS A 692 1.31 35.43 33.15
CA LYS A 692 2.72 35.67 32.82
C LYS A 692 3.32 34.44 32.15
N ILE A 693 4.24 34.69 31.23
CA ILE A 693 5.06 33.65 30.61
C ILE A 693 6.43 33.67 31.28
N THR A 694 6.84 32.52 31.80
CA THR A 694 8.17 32.32 32.39
C THR A 694 9.08 31.65 31.37
N ILE A 695 10.17 32.30 31.00
CA ILE A 695 11.18 31.80 30.05
C ILE A 695 12.43 31.47 30.85
N VAL A 696 12.73 30.19 31.00
CA VAL A 696 13.90 29.69 31.74
C VAL A 696 15.05 29.42 30.77
N TYR A 697 16.24 29.90 31.09
CA TYR A 697 17.44 29.77 30.28
C TYR A 697 18.69 29.58 31.15
N SER A 698 19.79 29.20 30.51
CA SER A 698 21.07 28.96 31.19
C SER A 698 22.17 29.92 30.73
N GLN A 699 22.15 30.35 29.46
CA GLN A 699 23.21 31.16 28.85
C GLN A 699 22.79 32.62 28.61
N ASN A 700 23.76 33.54 28.62
CA ASN A 700 23.50 34.96 28.30
C ASN A 700 23.09 35.19 26.84
N SER A 701 23.50 34.31 25.93
CA SER A 701 23.07 34.33 24.52
C SER A 701 21.57 34.13 24.40
N GLU A 702 21.03 33.15 25.14
CA GLU A 702 19.59 32.82 25.21
C GLU A 702 18.80 34.01 25.77
N GLU A 703 19.31 34.63 26.83
CA GLU A 703 18.74 35.85 27.41
C GLU A 703 18.63 36.97 26.37
N THR A 704 19.73 37.25 25.66
CA THR A 704 19.80 38.32 24.67
C THR A 704 18.84 38.07 23.51
N GLU A 705 18.69 36.81 23.09
CA GLU A 705 17.77 36.40 22.04
C GLU A 705 16.31 36.58 22.46
N TYR A 706 15.90 36.04 23.61
CA TYR A 706 14.51 36.15 24.08
C TYR A 706 14.12 37.58 24.46
N LEU A 707 15.05 38.39 24.97
CA LEU A 707 14.79 39.83 25.18
C LEU A 707 14.46 40.57 23.87
N LYS A 708 15.04 40.16 22.72
CA LYS A 708 14.66 40.72 21.41
C LYS A 708 13.24 40.31 21.03
N TYR A 709 12.88 39.04 21.21
CA TYR A 709 11.51 38.56 20.97
C TYR A 709 10.50 39.29 21.86
N ILE A 710 10.80 39.45 23.15
CA ILE A 710 9.93 40.16 24.09
C ILE A 710 9.74 41.62 23.67
N LYS A 711 10.82 42.35 23.37
CA LYS A 711 10.74 43.75 22.91
C LYS A 711 9.87 43.90 21.67
N TYR A 712 10.00 42.97 20.73
CA TYR A 712 9.18 42.95 19.52
C TYR A 712 7.69 42.69 19.83
N LEU A 713 7.38 41.74 20.71
CA LEU A 713 6.00 41.48 21.13
C LEU A 713 5.42 42.60 22.01
N GLN A 714 6.25 43.34 22.75
CA GLN A 714 5.87 44.56 23.46
C GLN A 714 5.52 45.69 22.47
N HIS A 715 6.31 45.87 21.41
CA HIS A 715 6.02 46.83 20.34
C HIS A 715 4.67 46.53 19.67
N LYS A 716 4.36 45.25 19.46
CA LYS A 716 3.06 44.76 18.94
C LYS A 716 1.92 44.78 19.95
N LYS A 717 2.16 45.26 21.19
CA LYS A 717 1.16 45.33 22.28
C LYS A 717 0.55 43.97 22.65
N ILE A 718 1.36 42.92 22.60
CA ILE A 718 1.00 41.57 23.08
C ILE A 718 1.51 41.35 24.51
N LEU A 719 2.69 41.89 24.84
CA LEU A 719 3.32 41.80 26.17
C LEU A 719 3.42 43.16 26.85
N GLU A 720 3.33 43.20 28.17
CA GLU A 720 3.52 44.42 28.96
C GLU A 720 4.99 44.88 28.97
N PRO A 721 5.28 46.19 29.14
CA PRO A 721 6.66 46.71 29.17
C PRO A 721 7.52 46.21 30.34
N SER A 722 6.88 45.80 31.45
CA SER A 722 7.56 45.30 32.64
C SER A 722 8.14 43.90 32.41
N ILE A 723 9.44 43.76 32.70
CA ILE A 723 10.16 42.49 32.60
C ILE A 723 10.75 42.21 33.98
N GLU A 724 10.50 41.01 34.49
CA GLU A 724 11.09 40.51 35.73
C GLU A 724 12.20 39.52 35.38
N GLN A 725 13.35 39.61 36.05
CA GLN A 725 14.48 38.71 35.89
C GLN A 725 14.94 38.20 37.25
N PHE A 726 15.13 36.89 37.38
CA PHE A 726 15.53 36.28 38.65
C PHE A 726 16.27 34.96 38.44
N GLU A 727 16.95 34.49 39.49
CA GLU A 727 17.56 33.15 39.54
C GLU A 727 16.54 32.12 40.01
N VAL A 728 16.56 30.95 39.36
CA VAL A 728 15.76 29.79 39.75
C VAL A 728 16.50 29.04 40.86
N GLU A 729 15.78 28.42 41.79
CA GLU A 729 16.40 27.56 42.81
C GLU A 729 17.23 26.41 42.19
N ASP A 730 18.26 25.98 42.89
CA ASP A 730 19.15 24.93 42.38
C ASP A 730 18.42 23.58 42.33
N LEU A 731 18.38 22.99 41.13
CA LEU A 731 17.82 21.68 40.89
C LEU A 731 18.89 20.60 41.13
N GLN A 732 18.46 19.37 41.38
CA GLN A 732 19.39 18.26 41.61
C GLN A 732 20.29 18.05 40.38
N GLY A 733 21.57 18.39 40.51
CA GLY A 733 22.57 18.26 39.45
C GLY A 733 22.61 19.39 38.42
N VAL A 734 21.82 20.47 38.60
CA VAL A 734 21.81 21.65 37.73
C VAL A 734 21.66 22.92 38.55
N SER A 735 22.62 23.84 38.42
CA SER A 735 22.63 25.14 39.10
C SER A 735 22.84 26.29 38.10
N GLY A 736 22.48 27.50 38.50
CA GLY A 736 22.68 28.72 37.71
C GLY A 736 21.64 28.97 36.61
N LEU A 737 20.45 28.36 36.71
CA LEU A 737 19.32 28.68 35.84
C LEU A 737 18.77 30.07 36.18
N ARG A 738 18.44 30.82 35.13
CA ARG A 738 17.82 32.14 35.23
C ARG A 738 16.50 32.14 34.47
N ALA A 739 15.61 33.05 34.86
CA ALA A 739 14.32 33.17 34.20
C ALA A 739 13.98 34.63 33.91
N ILE A 740 13.29 34.84 32.80
CA ILE A 740 12.57 36.06 32.48
C ILE A 740 11.08 35.78 32.66
N ARG A 741 10.38 36.67 33.36
CA ARG A 741 8.92 36.60 33.52
C ARG A 741 8.31 37.89 32.97
N VAL A 742 7.31 37.76 32.09
CA VAL A 742 6.66 38.87 31.39
C VAL A 742 5.16 38.65 31.31
N LYS A 743 4.37 39.71 31.51
CA LYS A 743 2.90 39.65 31.54
C LYS A 743 2.29 39.82 30.15
N VAL A 744 1.25 39.04 29.86
CA VAL A 744 0.47 39.10 28.61
C VAL A 744 -0.62 40.18 28.73
N ILE A 745 -0.83 40.97 27.67
CA ILE A 745 -1.80 42.08 27.66
C ILE A 745 -3.22 41.54 27.45
N ASN A 746 -4.07 41.62 28.49
CA ASN A 746 -5.42 41.06 28.50
C ASN A 746 -6.53 42.08 28.15
N ASN A 747 -6.38 42.86 27.07
CA ASN A 747 -7.42 43.82 26.65
C ASN A 747 -8.38 43.20 25.62
N ASN A 748 -9.68 43.17 25.93
CA ASN A 748 -10.78 42.63 25.12
C ASN A 748 -11.04 43.34 23.76
N ALA A 749 -10.12 44.19 23.29
CA ALA A 749 -10.34 45.11 22.17
C ALA A 749 -9.35 44.95 20.99
N ASN A 750 -8.55 43.88 20.91
CA ASN A 750 -7.67 43.66 19.77
C ASN A 750 -8.17 42.54 18.86
N PRO A 751 -8.53 42.83 17.60
CA PRO A 751 -8.82 41.80 16.61
C PRO A 751 -7.53 41.08 16.22
N VAL A 752 -7.60 39.75 16.19
CA VAL A 752 -6.77 38.78 15.45
C VAL A 752 -5.35 39.26 15.09
N ALA A 753 -4.35 38.75 15.80
CA ALA A 753 -2.94 38.90 15.46
C ALA A 753 -2.72 38.56 13.97
N GLN A 754 -2.29 39.56 13.18
CA GLN A 754 -1.79 39.33 11.82
C GLN A 754 -0.64 38.32 11.87
N LYS A 755 -0.47 37.53 10.80
CA LYS A 755 0.66 36.62 10.64
C LYS A 755 1.97 37.41 10.78
N ILE A 756 2.80 37.01 11.73
CA ILE A 756 4.05 37.68 12.06
C ILE A 756 5.19 36.66 11.93
N THR A 757 6.23 37.03 11.20
CA THR A 757 7.42 36.23 10.93
C THR A 757 8.66 36.88 11.55
N TYR A 758 9.74 36.10 11.73
CA TYR A 758 11.02 36.65 12.18
C TYR A 758 11.63 37.63 11.17
N GLN A 759 11.29 37.51 9.88
CA GLN A 759 11.70 38.49 8.88
C GLN A 759 11.10 39.87 9.21
N ASP A 760 9.83 39.92 9.63
CA ASP A 760 9.20 41.17 10.09
C ASP A 760 9.89 41.76 11.34
N LEU A 761 10.50 40.91 12.17
CA LEU A 761 11.33 41.35 13.31
C LEU A 761 12.68 41.91 12.86
N LEU A 762 13.31 41.32 11.84
CA LEU A 762 14.55 41.85 11.25
C LEU A 762 14.30 43.18 10.53
N ASP A 763 13.18 43.31 9.83
CA ASP A 763 12.80 44.52 9.10
C ASP A 763 12.40 45.67 10.03
N GLU A 764 11.92 45.38 11.25
CA GLU A 764 11.63 46.40 12.29
C GLU A 764 12.84 46.81 13.13
N LEU A 765 13.89 45.96 13.19
CA LEU A 765 15.12 46.24 13.94
C LEU A 765 16.19 46.98 13.12
N ASN A 766 16.04 47.03 11.80
CA ASN A 766 16.83 47.82 10.86
C ASN A 766 16.12 49.15 10.55
#